data_AF-A0AA96N2C3-F1
#
_entry.id   AF-A0AA96N2C3-F1
#
_cell.length_a   1.000
_cell.length_b   1.000
_cell.length_c   1.000
_cell.angle_alpha   90.00
_cell.angle_beta   90.00
_cell.angle_gamma   90.00
#
_symmetry.space_group_name_H-M   'P 1'
#
loop_
_entity.id
_entity.type
_entity.pdbx_description
1 polymer ?
#
loop_
_entity_poly.entity_id
_entity_poly.type
_entity_poly.pdbx_seq_one_letter_code
_entity_poly.pdbx_strand_id
1 'polypeptide(L)'
;MKYEQLAKDIIEQVGGRENVNSVVHCITRLRFKLKDEGKANTEALKNMDDVVTVMKSGGQYQVVIGNQVPDVYKAVVEVGNFSSSTPVEEEKSNTNLFNRFIDVISSIFTPILGVLAATGMIKGLNALFVAVGWLDNTSGTYQILNAVGDSLFYFFPIFLGYTAIKKFGGSPFIGMAIGAALVYPTLSGLTAGDPLYTLFAGTMFESPVFITFLGIPVILMSYASSVIPIILAAYFASKVEKGFKKITPDVVKTFVVPFMTLLVVVPITFIVIGPIATWAGQLLGQATLGIYNLSPVIAGLFIGGLWQVFVIFGLHWGLVPIAINNLATLKADPVLALQFAASFAQIGAVLAVWMRIKQQKLKTLSIPAFISGIFGVTEPAIYGITLPLKKPFIMSCIGGAVGGAILGFANSKLYMVGGLGIFGIPTFIDPTDGITFGFWGAIISTVAAFIVGFVLTLLFGIPKEKKEGQTIETTRTVQETNPVSKQEVIASPFQGIVKPLSHLKDDAFASGALGKGIAIEPLEGKLYAPASGTISALFPTKHAIGLTTDNGSSILIHIGMDTVQLNGKYFTSHVAQGDRVVKGQLLIEFNMDEIKKAGYELSTPVVITDSERYTDISTTEEEQVKWGDPLMTLDV
;
A
#
# COMPACT_ATOMS: atom_id res chain seq x y z
N MET A 1 -12.49 3.28 -26.55
CA MET A 1 -13.00 3.18 -25.15
C MET A 1 -12.59 4.41 -24.33
N LYS A 2 -13.24 4.71 -23.18
CA LYS A 2 -12.99 5.95 -22.38
C LYS A 2 -11.52 6.20 -21.99
N TYR A 3 -10.74 5.15 -21.77
CA TYR A 3 -9.34 5.23 -21.27
C TYR A 3 -8.29 4.75 -22.28
N GLU A 4 -8.66 4.62 -23.56
CA GLU A 4 -7.78 4.05 -24.57
C GLU A 4 -6.55 4.92 -24.87
N GLN A 5 -6.72 6.24 -24.87
CA GLN A 5 -5.61 7.18 -25.06
C GLN A 5 -4.64 7.12 -23.88
N LEU A 6 -5.16 7.24 -22.65
CA LEU A 6 -4.37 7.09 -21.42
C LEU A 6 -3.60 5.76 -21.38
N ALA A 7 -4.20 4.66 -21.84
CA ALA A 7 -3.53 3.37 -21.92
C ALA A 7 -2.38 3.36 -22.93
N LYS A 8 -2.56 3.94 -24.12
CA LYS A 8 -1.50 4.10 -25.14
C LYS A 8 -0.35 4.93 -24.58
N ASP A 9 -0.67 6.07 -24.00
CA ASP A 9 0.31 6.99 -23.43
C ASP A 9 1.08 6.32 -22.28
N ILE A 10 0.40 5.58 -21.38
CA ILE A 10 1.09 4.84 -20.32
C ILE A 10 2.04 3.78 -20.88
N ILE A 11 1.62 2.99 -21.88
CA ILE A 11 2.46 1.94 -22.49
C ILE A 11 3.69 2.56 -23.16
N GLU A 12 3.50 3.67 -23.86
CA GLU A 12 4.60 4.41 -24.48
C GLU A 12 5.58 4.93 -23.42
N GLN A 13 5.06 5.59 -22.38
CA GLN A 13 5.90 6.19 -21.35
C GLN A 13 6.52 5.16 -20.39
N VAL A 14 6.08 3.91 -20.33
CA VAL A 14 6.83 2.83 -19.64
C VAL A 14 7.91 2.19 -20.52
N GLY A 15 8.18 2.74 -21.71
CA GLY A 15 9.22 2.27 -22.62
C GLY A 15 8.74 1.28 -23.68
N GLY A 16 7.45 1.30 -24.00
CA GLY A 16 6.84 0.46 -25.03
C GLY A 16 6.42 -0.94 -24.53
N ARG A 17 5.65 -1.64 -25.37
CA ARG A 17 5.12 -2.99 -25.07
C ARG A 17 6.25 -3.97 -24.77
N GLU A 18 7.31 -3.93 -25.56
CA GLU A 18 8.48 -4.80 -25.47
C GLU A 18 9.24 -4.66 -24.15
N ASN A 19 9.10 -3.53 -23.45
CA ASN A 19 9.69 -3.30 -22.15
C ASN A 19 8.85 -3.85 -20.98
N VAL A 20 7.60 -4.24 -21.22
CA VAL A 20 6.70 -4.74 -20.18
C VAL A 20 6.76 -6.27 -20.13
N ASN A 21 7.27 -6.84 -19.02
CA ASN A 21 7.19 -8.29 -18.78
C ASN A 21 5.80 -8.72 -18.33
N SER A 22 5.18 -7.93 -17.44
CA SER A 22 3.83 -8.18 -16.97
C SER A 22 3.24 -6.90 -16.40
N VAL A 23 1.92 -6.73 -16.52
CA VAL A 23 1.16 -5.70 -15.83
C VAL A 23 0.07 -6.35 -14.98
N VAL A 24 0.01 -5.97 -13.72
CA VAL A 24 -1.09 -6.29 -12.79
C VAL A 24 -1.62 -5.00 -12.19
N HIS A 25 -2.72 -5.06 -11.45
CA HIS A 25 -3.26 -3.86 -10.84
C HIS A 25 -3.87 -4.13 -9.47
N CYS A 26 -3.92 -3.09 -8.64
CA CYS A 26 -4.81 -3.01 -7.49
C CYS A 26 -5.91 -1.98 -7.77
N ILE A 27 -6.64 -1.53 -6.75
CA ILE A 27 -7.74 -0.55 -6.92
C ILE A 27 -7.23 0.81 -7.40
N THR A 28 -6.02 1.20 -7.01
CA THR A 28 -5.49 2.56 -7.25
C THR A 28 -4.21 2.62 -8.08
N ARG A 29 -3.59 1.49 -8.41
CA ARG A 29 -2.29 1.46 -9.12
C ARG A 29 -2.20 0.37 -10.17
N LEU A 30 -1.63 0.71 -11.32
CA LEU A 30 -1.04 -0.24 -12.25
C LEU A 30 0.36 -0.60 -11.75
N ARG A 31 0.71 -1.88 -11.80
CA ARG A 31 2.01 -2.39 -11.38
C ARG A 31 2.65 -3.11 -12.55
N PHE A 32 3.64 -2.47 -13.14
CA PHE A 32 4.43 -3.00 -14.22
C PHE A 32 5.67 -3.71 -13.66
N LYS A 33 5.95 -4.89 -14.17
CA LYS A 33 7.28 -5.49 -14.09
C LYS A 33 7.94 -5.21 -15.43
N LEU A 34 8.89 -4.28 -15.45
CA LEU A 34 9.60 -3.86 -16.65
C LEU A 34 10.84 -4.72 -16.87
N LYS A 35 11.33 -4.81 -18.11
CA LYS A 35 12.64 -5.40 -18.43
C LYS A 35 13.76 -4.45 -18.05
N ASP A 36 13.54 -3.17 -18.34
CA ASP A 36 14.47 -2.09 -18.07
C ASP A 36 13.69 -0.87 -17.59
N GLU A 37 13.86 -0.53 -16.31
CA GLU A 37 13.19 0.65 -15.75
C GLU A 37 13.78 1.97 -16.26
N GLY A 38 14.97 1.98 -16.86
CA GLY A 38 15.60 3.17 -17.44
C GLY A 38 14.90 3.63 -18.72
N LYS A 39 14.17 2.73 -19.39
CA LYS A 39 13.35 3.06 -20.57
C LYS A 39 12.00 3.68 -20.23
N ALA A 40 11.62 3.68 -18.95
CA ALA A 40 10.37 4.29 -18.50
C ALA A 40 10.56 5.77 -18.17
N ASN A 41 9.81 6.63 -18.86
CA ASN A 41 9.76 8.05 -18.62
C ASN A 41 8.90 8.37 -17.39
N THR A 42 9.53 8.29 -16.22
CA THR A 42 8.87 8.48 -14.92
C THR A 42 8.28 9.88 -14.76
N GLU A 43 8.96 10.91 -15.26
CA GLU A 43 8.51 12.29 -15.12
C GLU A 43 7.34 12.62 -16.06
N ALA A 44 7.36 12.13 -17.30
CA ALA A 44 6.21 12.25 -18.18
C ALA A 44 4.97 11.58 -17.57
N LEU A 45 5.12 10.36 -17.03
CA LEU A 45 4.03 9.67 -16.35
C LEU A 45 3.50 10.45 -15.15
N LYS A 46 4.36 11.04 -14.30
CA LYS A 46 3.91 11.85 -13.14
C LYS A 46 3.20 13.14 -13.52
N ASN A 47 3.47 13.66 -14.72
CA ASN A 47 2.87 14.91 -15.21
C ASN A 47 1.60 14.69 -16.03
N MET A 48 1.19 13.44 -16.25
CA MET A 48 -0.11 13.13 -16.86
C MET A 48 -1.25 13.48 -15.89
N ASP A 49 -2.28 14.16 -16.38
CA ASP A 49 -3.42 14.64 -15.57
C ASP A 49 -4.11 13.52 -14.77
N ASP A 50 -4.16 12.31 -15.32
CA ASP A 50 -4.78 11.14 -14.69
C ASP A 50 -3.83 10.35 -13.76
N VAL A 51 -2.55 10.71 -13.68
CA VAL A 51 -1.55 10.00 -12.86
C VAL A 51 -1.20 10.83 -11.63
N VAL A 52 -1.58 10.33 -10.46
CA VAL A 52 -1.30 10.95 -9.16
C VAL A 52 0.19 10.95 -8.85
N THR A 53 0.88 9.83 -9.11
CA THR A 53 2.32 9.67 -8.94
C THR A 53 2.85 8.38 -9.56
N VAL A 54 4.17 8.24 -9.64
CA VAL A 54 4.84 7.00 -10.01
C VAL A 54 5.80 6.60 -8.89
N MET A 55 5.76 5.32 -8.50
CA MET A 55 6.57 4.78 -7.40
C MET A 55 7.30 3.52 -7.84
N LYS A 56 8.51 3.33 -7.31
CA LYS A 56 9.28 2.09 -7.47
C LYS A 56 9.32 1.38 -6.13
N SER A 57 8.68 0.22 -6.02
CA SER A 57 8.61 -0.53 -4.75
C SER A 57 8.42 -2.03 -5.01
N GLY A 58 9.18 -2.85 -4.29
CA GLY A 58 9.11 -4.31 -4.39
C GLY A 58 9.50 -4.88 -5.76
N GLY A 59 10.44 -4.23 -6.47
CA GLY A 59 10.84 -4.62 -7.83
C GLY A 59 9.77 -4.42 -8.90
N GLN A 60 8.81 -3.52 -8.64
CA GLN A 60 7.73 -3.16 -9.56
C GLN A 60 7.68 -1.66 -9.76
N TYR A 61 7.43 -1.27 -11.01
CA TYR A 61 7.21 0.09 -11.45
C TYR A 61 5.71 0.40 -11.39
N GLN A 62 5.30 1.27 -10.47
CA GLN A 62 3.89 1.48 -10.12
C GLN A 62 3.40 2.84 -10.57
N VAL A 63 2.38 2.86 -11.44
CA VAL A 63 1.69 4.09 -11.87
C VAL A 63 0.42 4.23 -11.03
N VAL A 64 0.34 5.28 -10.21
CA VAL A 64 -0.77 5.56 -9.31
C VAL A 64 -1.75 6.48 -10.01
N ILE A 65 -2.97 6.01 -10.26
CA ILE A 65 -3.99 6.74 -11.05
C ILE A 65 -5.23 7.01 -10.18
N GLY A 66 -5.50 6.16 -9.18
CA GLY A 66 -6.70 6.24 -8.34
C GLY A 66 -7.78 5.23 -8.74
N ASN A 67 -9.02 5.44 -8.31
CA ASN A 67 -10.09 4.41 -8.36
C ASN A 67 -10.47 3.92 -9.77
N GLN A 68 -10.02 4.60 -10.82
CA GLN A 68 -10.26 4.25 -12.22
C GLN A 68 -9.30 3.18 -12.78
N VAL A 69 -8.32 2.73 -11.99
CA VAL A 69 -7.32 1.73 -12.43
C VAL A 69 -7.91 0.43 -13.00
N PRO A 70 -9.01 -0.16 -12.51
CA PRO A 70 -9.58 -1.36 -13.13
C PRO A 70 -9.97 -1.16 -14.60
N ASP A 71 -10.45 0.02 -14.97
CA ASP A 71 -10.85 0.34 -16.34
C ASP A 71 -9.65 0.72 -17.20
N VAL A 72 -8.68 1.45 -16.62
CA VAL A 72 -7.41 1.73 -17.31
C VAL A 72 -6.62 0.45 -17.54
N TYR A 73 -6.62 -0.50 -16.60
CA TYR A 73 -5.97 -1.80 -16.76
C TYR A 73 -6.53 -2.58 -17.95
N LYS A 74 -7.86 -2.64 -18.11
CA LYS A 74 -8.49 -3.30 -19.27
C LYS A 74 -8.01 -2.68 -20.56
N ALA A 75 -8.01 -1.35 -20.64
CA ALA A 75 -7.50 -0.63 -21.81
C ALA A 75 -6.00 -0.89 -22.05
N VAL A 76 -5.16 -0.95 -21.00
CA VAL A 76 -3.71 -1.25 -21.12
C VAL A 76 -3.47 -2.68 -21.57
N VAL A 77 -4.23 -3.66 -21.07
CA VAL A 77 -4.11 -5.06 -21.50
C VAL A 77 -4.54 -5.23 -22.95
N GLU A 78 -5.63 -4.57 -23.36
CA GLU A 78 -6.17 -4.63 -24.72
C GLU A 78 -5.28 -3.91 -25.72
N VAL A 79 -4.87 -2.67 -25.44
CA VAL A 79 -3.94 -1.88 -26.28
C VAL A 79 -2.56 -2.52 -26.35
N GLY A 80 -2.03 -2.97 -25.21
CA GLY A 80 -0.72 -3.60 -25.12
C GLY A 80 -0.70 -5.06 -25.58
N ASN A 81 -1.88 -5.63 -25.86
CA ASN A 81 -2.08 -7.03 -26.25
C ASN A 81 -1.29 -7.99 -25.33
N PHE A 82 -1.33 -7.72 -24.03
CA PHE A 82 -0.65 -8.51 -23.01
C PHE A 82 -1.49 -9.76 -22.72
N SER A 83 -0.90 -10.96 -22.86
CA SER A 83 -1.58 -12.21 -22.54
C SER A 83 -2.06 -12.15 -21.09
N SER A 84 -3.37 -12.33 -20.86
CA SER A 84 -4.02 -12.21 -19.55
C SER A 84 -3.63 -13.30 -18.51
N SER A 85 -2.49 -13.97 -18.71
CA SER A 85 -2.07 -15.13 -17.93
C SER A 85 -0.60 -15.51 -18.17
N THR A 86 0.34 -14.81 -17.54
CA THR A 86 1.62 -15.45 -17.15
C THR A 86 2.04 -14.96 -15.77
N PRO A 87 2.06 -15.82 -14.73
CA PRO A 87 2.66 -15.45 -13.45
C PRO A 87 4.17 -15.41 -13.64
N VAL A 88 4.79 -14.26 -13.40
CA VAL A 88 6.25 -14.15 -13.39
C VAL A 88 6.78 -14.88 -12.15
N GLU A 89 7.75 -15.77 -12.32
CA GLU A 89 8.48 -16.38 -11.21
C GLU A 89 9.05 -15.28 -10.30
N GLU A 90 8.71 -15.34 -9.02
CA GLU A 90 9.31 -14.51 -7.97
C GLU A 90 10.72 -15.04 -7.68
N GLU A 91 11.73 -14.21 -7.94
CA GLU A 91 13.03 -14.37 -7.30
C GLU A 91 12.82 -14.40 -5.79
N LYS A 92 13.41 -15.41 -5.14
CA LYS A 92 13.40 -15.57 -3.69
C LYS A 92 14.15 -14.40 -3.05
N SER A 93 13.45 -13.29 -2.80
CA SER A 93 13.95 -12.27 -1.88
C SER A 93 14.00 -12.87 -0.49
N ASN A 94 15.07 -12.55 0.24
CA ASN A 94 15.30 -12.96 1.63
C ASN A 94 14.37 -12.17 2.57
N THR A 95 13.05 -12.34 2.41
CA THR A 95 12.03 -11.68 3.20
C THR A 95 11.67 -12.51 4.42
N ASN A 96 11.50 -11.84 5.57
CA ASN A 96 11.05 -12.45 6.82
C ASN A 96 9.73 -13.25 6.60
N LEU A 97 9.58 -14.38 7.28
CA LEU A 97 8.41 -15.29 7.18
C LEU A 97 7.08 -14.54 7.31
N PHE A 98 7.04 -13.54 8.19
CA PHE A 98 5.87 -12.69 8.39
C PHE A 98 5.50 -11.87 7.14
N ASN A 99 6.48 -11.26 6.47
CA ASN A 99 6.22 -10.48 5.25
C ASN A 99 5.71 -11.39 4.11
N ARG A 100 6.23 -12.62 4.04
CA ARG A 100 5.74 -13.61 3.07
C ARG A 100 4.29 -14.03 3.36
N PHE A 101 3.92 -14.16 4.62
CA PHE A 101 2.53 -14.43 5.00
C PHE A 101 1.60 -13.28 4.56
N ILE A 102 1.96 -12.03 4.85
CA ILE A 102 1.18 -10.85 4.44
C ILE A 102 1.05 -10.78 2.91
N ASP A 103 2.12 -11.05 2.17
CA ASP A 103 2.08 -11.10 0.70
C ASP A 103 1.12 -12.18 0.16
N VAL A 104 1.14 -13.38 0.75
CA VAL A 104 0.21 -14.46 0.38
C VAL A 104 -1.24 -14.03 0.62
N ILE A 105 -1.55 -13.52 1.82
CA ILE A 105 -2.93 -13.15 2.16
C ILE A 105 -3.41 -11.97 1.30
N SER A 106 -2.62 -10.91 1.16
CA SER A 106 -2.99 -9.76 0.33
C SER A 106 -3.21 -10.15 -1.13
N SER A 107 -2.37 -11.02 -1.69
CA SER A 107 -2.52 -11.54 -3.06
C SER A 107 -3.81 -12.34 -3.26
N ILE A 108 -4.25 -13.06 -2.22
CA ILE A 108 -5.45 -13.91 -2.27
C ILE A 108 -6.74 -13.08 -2.20
N PHE A 109 -6.77 -12.06 -1.34
CA PHE A 109 -7.99 -11.27 -1.10
C PHE A 109 -8.14 -10.05 -2.00
N THR A 110 -7.04 -9.42 -2.45
CA THR A 110 -7.11 -8.21 -3.30
C THR A 110 -8.01 -8.38 -4.53
N PRO A 111 -7.95 -9.50 -5.30
CA PRO A 111 -8.75 -9.65 -6.51
C PRO A 111 -10.27 -9.68 -6.28
N ILE A 112 -10.71 -10.03 -5.07
CA ILE A 112 -12.14 -10.13 -4.72
C ILE A 112 -12.67 -8.93 -3.95
N LEU A 113 -11.82 -7.93 -3.65
CA LEU A 113 -12.16 -6.81 -2.76
C LEU A 113 -13.36 -5.99 -3.24
N GLY A 114 -13.47 -5.73 -4.56
CA GLY A 114 -14.60 -4.99 -5.12
C GLY A 114 -15.93 -5.71 -4.92
N VAL A 115 -15.94 -7.03 -5.16
CA VAL A 115 -17.14 -7.87 -4.94
C VAL A 115 -17.44 -7.97 -3.44
N LEU A 116 -16.41 -8.12 -2.61
CA LEU A 116 -16.53 -8.17 -1.14
C LEU A 116 -17.19 -6.92 -0.56
N ALA A 117 -16.80 -5.75 -1.06
CA ALA A 117 -17.41 -4.49 -0.67
C ALA A 117 -18.89 -4.44 -1.12
N ALA A 118 -19.17 -4.76 -2.38
CA ALA A 118 -20.53 -4.71 -2.92
C ALA A 118 -21.49 -5.66 -2.17
N THR A 119 -21.12 -6.92 -2.02
CA THR A 119 -21.96 -7.93 -1.35
C THR A 119 -22.11 -7.64 0.15
N GLY A 120 -21.06 -7.16 0.80
CA GLY A 120 -21.11 -6.73 2.20
C GLY A 120 -22.01 -5.52 2.42
N MET A 121 -21.94 -4.50 1.56
CA MET A 121 -22.84 -3.33 1.63
C MET A 121 -24.31 -3.73 1.44
N ILE A 122 -24.60 -4.59 0.47
CA ILE A 122 -25.98 -5.06 0.21
C ILE A 122 -26.52 -5.83 1.41
N LYS A 123 -25.74 -6.77 1.96
CA LYS A 123 -26.15 -7.56 3.13
C LYS A 123 -26.33 -6.69 4.37
N GLY A 124 -25.50 -5.67 4.56
CA GLY A 124 -25.63 -4.71 5.65
C GLY A 124 -26.90 -3.86 5.52
N LEU A 125 -27.16 -3.30 4.34
CA LEU A 125 -28.40 -2.56 4.08
C LEU A 125 -29.64 -3.44 4.24
N ASN A 126 -29.59 -4.70 3.80
CA ASN A 126 -30.70 -5.63 3.98
C ASN A 126 -30.98 -5.89 5.47
N ALA A 127 -29.95 -6.08 6.29
CA ALA A 127 -30.08 -6.20 7.74
C ALA A 127 -30.65 -4.92 8.38
N LEU A 128 -30.21 -3.74 7.93
CA LEU A 128 -30.75 -2.46 8.39
C LEU A 128 -32.24 -2.33 8.06
N PHE A 129 -32.65 -2.65 6.84
CA PHE A 129 -34.05 -2.58 6.42
C PHE A 129 -34.95 -3.47 7.26
N VAL A 130 -34.48 -4.65 7.65
CA VAL A 130 -35.18 -5.51 8.60
C VAL A 130 -35.24 -4.88 9.98
N ALA A 131 -34.11 -4.39 10.49
CA ALA A 131 -34.02 -3.80 11.83
C ALA A 131 -34.91 -2.55 12.02
N VAL A 132 -35.11 -1.74 10.98
CA VAL A 132 -36.01 -0.56 11.02
C VAL A 132 -37.45 -0.87 10.59
N GLY A 133 -37.77 -2.14 10.29
CA GLY A 133 -39.11 -2.58 9.92
C GLY A 133 -39.56 -2.23 8.50
N TRP A 134 -38.62 -1.90 7.59
CA TRP A 134 -38.92 -1.64 6.17
C TRP A 134 -39.07 -2.91 5.34
N LEU A 135 -38.41 -3.99 5.75
CA LEU A 135 -38.51 -5.31 5.11
C LEU A 135 -38.77 -6.39 6.15
N ASP A 136 -39.60 -7.37 5.75
CA ASP A 136 -39.75 -8.63 6.48
C ASP A 136 -38.69 -9.63 5.97
N ASN A 137 -38.07 -10.39 6.88
CA ASN A 137 -37.05 -11.39 6.54
C ASN A 137 -37.60 -12.63 5.79
N THR A 138 -38.92 -12.76 5.70
CA THR A 138 -39.62 -13.75 4.88
C THR A 138 -40.03 -13.21 3.51
N SER A 139 -39.93 -11.90 3.29
CA SER A 139 -40.31 -11.28 2.01
C SER A 139 -39.40 -11.73 0.87
N GLY A 140 -39.96 -11.87 -0.34
CA GLY A 140 -39.19 -12.22 -1.53
C GLY A 140 -38.06 -11.23 -1.83
N THR A 141 -38.30 -9.93 -1.58
CA THR A 141 -37.27 -8.89 -1.72
C THR A 141 -36.09 -9.14 -0.79
N TYR A 142 -36.35 -9.42 0.50
CA TYR A 142 -35.29 -9.75 1.45
C TYR A 142 -34.51 -10.98 1.01
N GLN A 143 -35.20 -12.04 0.59
CA GLN A 143 -34.56 -13.30 0.19
C GLN A 143 -33.62 -13.10 -1.02
N ILE A 144 -34.02 -12.31 -2.01
CA ILE A 144 -33.18 -11.97 -3.17
C ILE A 144 -31.99 -11.11 -2.75
N LEU A 145 -32.19 -10.06 -1.95
CA LEU A 145 -31.10 -9.20 -1.47
C LEU A 145 -30.12 -9.98 -0.58
N ASN A 146 -30.62 -10.88 0.26
CA ASN A 146 -29.79 -11.75 1.08
C ASN A 146 -28.97 -12.70 0.23
N ALA A 147 -29.56 -13.29 -0.83
CA ALA A 147 -28.83 -14.13 -1.77
C ALA A 147 -27.72 -13.36 -2.52
N VAL A 148 -27.96 -12.11 -2.91
CA VAL A 148 -26.91 -11.25 -3.50
C VAL A 148 -25.78 -11.02 -2.50
N GLY A 149 -26.12 -10.73 -1.25
CA GLY A 149 -25.16 -10.62 -0.15
C GLY A 149 -24.34 -11.89 0.04
N ASP A 150 -25.00 -13.04 0.19
CA ASP A 150 -24.37 -14.32 0.49
C ASP A 150 -23.62 -14.94 -0.69
N SER A 151 -23.86 -14.47 -1.92
CA SER A 151 -23.23 -14.98 -3.14
C SER A 151 -21.70 -15.04 -3.07
N LEU A 152 -21.05 -14.12 -2.36
CA LEU A 152 -19.62 -14.17 -2.09
C LEU A 152 -19.31 -14.88 -0.77
N PHE A 153 -19.95 -14.49 0.33
CA PHE A 153 -19.57 -14.96 1.67
C PHE A 153 -19.77 -16.46 1.79
N TYR A 154 -20.96 -16.96 1.45
CA TYR A 154 -21.26 -18.39 1.53
C TYR A 154 -20.29 -19.20 0.64
N PHE A 155 -20.04 -18.70 -0.57
CA PHE A 155 -19.20 -19.34 -1.58
C PHE A 155 -17.74 -18.90 -1.54
N PHE A 156 -17.25 -18.34 -0.42
CA PHE A 156 -15.84 -17.95 -0.28
C PHE A 156 -14.86 -19.03 -0.72
N PRO A 157 -15.07 -20.32 -0.40
CA PRO A 157 -14.21 -21.39 -0.91
C PRO A 157 -14.05 -21.41 -2.43
N ILE A 158 -15.08 -21.07 -3.21
CA ILE A 158 -14.98 -21.07 -4.67
C ILE A 158 -14.09 -19.92 -5.16
N PHE A 159 -14.37 -18.69 -4.69
CA PHE A 159 -13.65 -17.50 -5.10
C PHE A 159 -12.20 -17.49 -4.61
N LEU A 160 -11.97 -17.86 -3.35
CA LEU A 160 -10.63 -17.97 -2.78
C LEU A 160 -9.86 -19.16 -3.34
N GLY A 161 -10.54 -20.24 -3.72
CA GLY A 161 -9.92 -21.36 -4.44
C GLY A 161 -9.25 -20.91 -5.72
N TYR A 162 -9.92 -20.05 -6.50
CA TYR A 162 -9.36 -19.42 -7.71
C TYR A 162 -8.11 -18.57 -7.40
N THR A 163 -8.23 -17.63 -6.46
CA THR A 163 -7.14 -16.65 -6.21
C THR A 163 -5.95 -17.29 -5.50
N ALA A 164 -6.19 -18.21 -4.55
CA ALA A 164 -5.15 -18.91 -3.81
C ALA A 164 -4.35 -19.85 -4.70
N ILE A 165 -5.01 -20.70 -5.49
CA ILE A 165 -4.26 -21.64 -6.35
C ILE A 165 -3.44 -20.89 -7.40
N LYS A 166 -3.95 -19.75 -7.89
CA LYS A 166 -3.21 -18.85 -8.80
C LYS A 166 -1.96 -18.28 -8.12
N LYS A 167 -2.04 -17.81 -6.86
CA LYS A 167 -0.88 -17.33 -6.10
C LYS A 167 0.17 -18.44 -5.90
N PHE A 168 -0.24 -19.68 -5.70
CA PHE A 168 0.69 -20.82 -5.54
C PHE A 168 1.19 -21.41 -6.88
N GLY A 169 0.70 -20.90 -8.01
CA GLY A 169 1.11 -21.27 -9.35
C GLY A 169 0.49 -22.58 -9.86
N GLY A 170 -0.75 -22.88 -9.48
CA GLY A 170 -1.58 -23.93 -10.06
C GLY A 170 -2.71 -23.38 -10.96
N SER A 171 -3.52 -24.28 -11.52
CA SER A 171 -4.62 -23.96 -12.44
C SER A 171 -5.86 -23.41 -11.71
N PRO A 172 -6.33 -22.19 -12.01
CA PRO A 172 -7.41 -21.54 -11.24
C PRO A 172 -8.72 -22.34 -11.14
N PHE A 173 -9.15 -22.99 -12.23
CA PHE A 173 -10.38 -23.78 -12.23
C PHE A 173 -10.29 -25.06 -11.38
N ILE A 174 -9.10 -25.61 -11.15
CA ILE A 174 -8.91 -26.71 -10.20
C ILE A 174 -9.17 -26.20 -8.78
N GLY A 175 -8.65 -25.02 -8.45
CA GLY A 175 -8.91 -24.38 -7.15
C GLY A 175 -10.40 -24.09 -6.94
N MET A 176 -11.10 -23.58 -7.96
CA MET A 176 -12.55 -23.40 -7.91
C MET A 176 -13.30 -24.71 -7.70
N ALA A 177 -12.91 -25.79 -8.39
CA ALA A 177 -13.54 -27.10 -8.24
C ALA A 177 -13.34 -27.68 -6.82
N ILE A 178 -12.16 -27.50 -6.21
CA ILE A 178 -11.93 -27.87 -4.80
C ILE A 178 -12.83 -27.03 -3.88
N GLY A 179 -12.91 -25.72 -4.13
CA GLY A 179 -13.81 -24.82 -3.40
C GLY A 179 -15.28 -25.23 -3.51
N ALA A 180 -15.73 -25.59 -4.71
CA ALA A 180 -17.09 -26.04 -4.96
C ALA A 180 -17.40 -27.38 -4.27
N ALA A 181 -16.41 -28.28 -4.20
CA ALA A 181 -16.55 -29.52 -3.45
C ALA A 181 -16.74 -29.25 -1.96
N LEU A 182 -15.97 -28.32 -1.36
CA LEU A 182 -16.09 -27.94 0.05
C LEU A 182 -17.48 -27.42 0.43
N VAL A 183 -18.15 -26.71 -0.48
CA VAL A 183 -19.50 -26.16 -0.26
C VAL A 183 -20.59 -26.96 -0.99
N TYR A 184 -20.32 -28.22 -1.32
CA TYR A 184 -21.29 -29.06 -2.02
C TYR A 184 -22.53 -29.32 -1.13
N PRO A 185 -23.74 -28.89 -1.52
CA PRO A 185 -24.90 -28.87 -0.63
C PRO A 185 -25.28 -30.24 -0.05
N THR A 186 -25.12 -31.30 -0.83
CA THR A 186 -25.44 -32.66 -0.38
C THR A 186 -24.56 -33.08 0.80
N LEU A 187 -23.27 -32.71 0.83
CA LEU A 187 -22.39 -33.03 1.96
C LEU A 187 -22.81 -32.28 3.22
N SER A 188 -23.22 -31.01 3.10
CA SER A 188 -23.75 -30.27 4.25
C SER A 188 -25.07 -30.82 4.78
N GLY A 189 -25.90 -31.44 3.94
CA GLY A 189 -27.14 -32.07 4.38
C GLY A 189 -26.94 -33.35 5.20
N LEU A 190 -25.80 -34.03 5.04
CA LEU A 190 -25.51 -35.29 5.73
C LEU A 190 -25.31 -35.10 7.25
N THR A 191 -24.91 -33.91 7.68
CA THR A 191 -24.72 -33.62 9.11
C THR A 191 -26.04 -33.39 9.86
N ALA A 192 -27.19 -33.50 9.19
CA ALA A 192 -28.51 -33.39 9.80
C ALA A 192 -29.06 -34.72 10.35
N GLY A 193 -28.47 -35.85 9.96
CA GLY A 193 -28.83 -37.18 10.49
C GLY A 193 -28.08 -37.55 11.77
N ASP A 194 -28.20 -38.79 12.21
CA ASP A 194 -27.39 -39.32 13.31
C ASP A 194 -25.97 -39.66 12.84
N PRO A 195 -24.92 -39.37 13.64
CA PRO A 195 -23.56 -39.77 13.32
C PRO A 195 -23.38 -41.29 13.42
N LEU A 196 -22.52 -41.85 12.57
CA LEU A 196 -22.13 -43.26 12.62
C LEU A 196 -21.40 -43.57 13.93
N TYR A 197 -20.53 -42.67 14.36
CA TYR A 197 -19.81 -42.65 15.63
C TYR A 197 -19.12 -41.29 15.79
N THR A 198 -18.59 -41.02 16.98
CA THR A 198 -17.90 -39.77 17.29
C THR A 198 -16.42 -40.03 17.55
N LEU A 199 -15.55 -39.32 16.82
CA LEU A 199 -14.12 -39.31 17.09
C LEU A 199 -13.79 -38.29 18.17
N PHE A 200 -12.78 -38.59 18.99
CA PHE A 200 -12.27 -37.70 20.05
C PHE A 200 -13.36 -37.24 21.05
N ALA A 201 -14.34 -38.09 21.32
CA ALA A 201 -15.42 -37.81 22.26
C ALA A 201 -14.90 -37.35 23.62
N GLY A 202 -15.51 -36.29 24.18
CA GLY A 202 -15.10 -35.70 25.46
C GLY A 202 -13.84 -34.81 25.38
N THR A 203 -13.34 -34.52 24.18
CA THR A 203 -12.25 -33.55 23.96
C THR A 203 -12.76 -32.33 23.20
N MET A 204 -11.97 -31.26 23.16
CA MET A 204 -12.29 -30.06 22.37
C MET A 204 -12.29 -30.31 20.84
N PHE A 205 -11.83 -31.48 20.40
CA PHE A 205 -11.79 -31.88 18.99
C PHE A 205 -12.87 -32.91 18.64
N GLU A 206 -13.87 -33.07 19.52
CA GLU A 206 -15.00 -33.96 19.31
C GLU A 206 -15.62 -33.76 17.92
N SER A 207 -15.66 -34.84 17.15
CA SER A 207 -15.98 -34.79 15.72
C SER A 207 -16.94 -35.94 15.36
N PRO A 208 -18.24 -35.66 15.20
CA PRO A 208 -19.19 -36.65 14.72
C PRO A 208 -18.87 -37.04 13.26
N VAL A 209 -18.84 -38.36 12.99
CA VAL A 209 -18.55 -38.90 11.67
C VAL A 209 -19.85 -39.36 11.03
N PHE A 210 -20.21 -38.76 9.89
CA PHE A 210 -21.44 -39.09 9.16
C PHE A 210 -21.19 -39.96 7.92
N ILE A 211 -19.97 -39.91 7.37
CA ILE A 211 -19.61 -40.68 6.18
C ILE A 211 -18.18 -41.21 6.26
N THR A 212 -17.89 -42.20 5.41
CA THR A 212 -16.54 -42.71 5.19
C THR A 212 -16.16 -42.62 3.72
N PHE A 213 -14.87 -42.48 3.43
CA PHE A 213 -14.29 -42.57 2.10
C PHE A 213 -13.31 -43.74 2.08
N LEU A 214 -13.62 -44.79 1.31
CA LEU A 214 -12.87 -46.05 1.32
C LEU A 214 -12.69 -46.65 2.73
N GLY A 215 -13.70 -46.50 3.59
CA GLY A 215 -13.66 -46.94 5.00
C GLY A 215 -12.93 -45.99 5.95
N ILE A 216 -12.31 -44.92 5.46
CA ILE A 216 -11.67 -43.89 6.29
C ILE A 216 -12.74 -42.89 6.75
N PRO A 217 -12.84 -42.56 8.05
CA PRO A 217 -13.77 -41.54 8.54
C PRO A 217 -13.51 -40.19 7.89
N VAL A 218 -14.59 -39.54 7.46
CA VAL A 218 -14.54 -38.16 6.97
C VAL A 218 -15.26 -37.26 7.97
N ILE A 219 -14.53 -36.29 8.49
CA ILE A 219 -15.08 -35.30 9.42
C ILE A 219 -15.68 -34.16 8.58
N LEU A 220 -17.00 -34.22 8.41
CA LEU A 220 -17.75 -33.18 7.73
C LEU A 220 -17.89 -31.96 8.65
N MET A 221 -17.42 -30.82 8.15
CA MET A 221 -17.51 -29.53 8.82
C MET A 221 -18.29 -28.58 7.92
N SER A 222 -18.82 -27.50 8.50
CA SER A 222 -19.36 -26.41 7.69
C SER A 222 -18.21 -25.60 7.11
N TYR A 223 -17.94 -25.82 5.82
CA TYR A 223 -16.91 -25.07 5.08
C TYR A 223 -17.47 -23.82 4.38
N ALA A 224 -18.80 -23.64 4.38
CA ALA A 224 -19.42 -22.41 3.91
C ALA A 224 -18.89 -21.21 4.69
N SER A 225 -18.58 -20.12 4.00
CA SER A 225 -17.95 -18.92 4.59
C SER A 225 -16.56 -19.12 5.21
N SER A 226 -15.93 -20.29 5.03
CA SER A 226 -14.58 -20.54 5.52
C SER A 226 -13.51 -20.11 4.51
N VAL A 227 -12.36 -19.68 5.03
CA VAL A 227 -11.22 -19.20 4.21
C VAL A 227 -9.95 -20.02 4.39
N ILE A 228 -9.69 -20.49 5.61
CA ILE A 228 -8.44 -21.22 5.93
C ILE A 228 -8.37 -22.58 5.20
N PRO A 229 -9.41 -23.44 5.24
CA PRO A 229 -9.36 -24.77 4.63
C PRO A 229 -9.04 -24.71 3.13
N ILE A 230 -9.70 -23.81 2.40
CA ILE A 230 -9.50 -23.67 0.96
C ILE A 230 -8.10 -23.14 0.60
N ILE A 231 -7.54 -22.21 1.37
CA ILE A 231 -6.20 -21.67 1.10
C ILE A 231 -5.15 -22.78 1.26
N LEU A 232 -5.27 -23.59 2.31
CA LEU A 232 -4.39 -24.75 2.54
C LEU A 232 -4.58 -25.83 1.47
N ALA A 233 -5.83 -26.12 1.10
CA ALA A 233 -6.15 -27.08 0.04
C ALA A 233 -5.59 -26.62 -1.31
N ALA A 234 -5.71 -25.34 -1.65
CA ALA A 234 -5.16 -24.76 -2.87
C ALA A 234 -3.62 -24.78 -2.89
N TYR A 235 -2.97 -24.53 -1.74
CA TYR A 235 -1.53 -24.67 -1.61
C TYR A 235 -1.09 -26.12 -1.89
N PHE A 236 -1.74 -27.09 -1.24
CA PHE A 236 -1.47 -28.51 -1.47
C PHE A 236 -1.76 -28.92 -2.92
N ALA A 237 -2.89 -28.49 -3.47
CA ALA A 237 -3.27 -28.72 -4.86
C ALA A 237 -2.21 -28.25 -5.84
N SER A 238 -1.65 -27.06 -5.64
CA SER A 238 -0.61 -26.51 -6.52
C SER A 238 0.64 -27.40 -6.57
N LYS A 239 0.97 -28.09 -5.47
CA LYS A 239 2.12 -29.00 -5.38
C LYS A 239 1.81 -30.33 -6.06
N VAL A 240 0.62 -30.89 -5.77
CA VAL A 240 0.14 -32.14 -6.39
C VAL A 240 0.00 -31.99 -7.90
N GLU A 241 -0.58 -30.89 -8.36
CA GLU A 241 -0.75 -30.58 -9.79
C GLU A 241 0.60 -30.48 -10.50
N LYS A 242 1.59 -29.79 -9.91
CA LYS A 242 2.95 -29.70 -10.46
C LYS A 242 3.63 -31.07 -10.52
N GLY A 243 3.40 -31.92 -9.51
CA GLY A 243 3.87 -33.31 -9.49
C GLY A 243 3.30 -34.11 -10.68
N PHE A 244 1.98 -34.08 -10.87
CA PHE A 244 1.34 -34.75 -12.00
C PHE A 244 1.76 -34.17 -13.36
N LYS A 245 1.94 -32.85 -13.48
CA LYS A 245 2.45 -32.22 -14.71
C LYS A 245 3.83 -32.75 -15.12
N LYS A 246 4.68 -33.12 -14.15
CA LYS A 246 6.02 -33.65 -14.39
C LYS A 246 5.99 -35.12 -14.86
N ILE A 247 5.04 -35.91 -14.39
CA ILE A 247 4.97 -37.36 -14.63
C ILE A 247 4.12 -37.68 -15.87
N THR A 248 3.10 -36.87 -16.14
CA THR A 248 2.13 -37.13 -17.21
C THR A 248 2.65 -36.73 -18.59
N PRO A 249 2.57 -37.61 -19.62
CA PRO A 249 2.93 -37.28 -20.99
C PRO A 249 2.09 -36.12 -21.58
N ASP A 250 2.69 -35.30 -22.44
CA ASP A 250 2.06 -34.08 -22.99
C ASP A 250 0.72 -34.35 -23.69
N VAL A 251 0.62 -35.47 -24.42
CA VAL A 251 -0.57 -35.86 -25.21
C VAL A 251 -1.84 -35.99 -24.35
N VAL A 252 -1.70 -36.37 -23.08
CA VAL A 252 -2.84 -36.60 -22.17
C VAL A 252 -2.88 -35.60 -21.00
N LYS A 253 -1.90 -34.69 -20.93
CA LYS A 253 -1.69 -33.78 -19.80
C LYS A 253 -2.90 -32.89 -19.50
N THR A 254 -3.60 -32.44 -20.55
CA THR A 254 -4.81 -31.61 -20.44
C THR A 254 -5.94 -32.28 -19.66
N PHE A 255 -6.08 -33.60 -19.76
CA PHE A 255 -7.17 -34.34 -19.11
C PHE A 255 -6.73 -35.00 -17.81
N VAL A 256 -5.57 -35.66 -17.82
CA VAL A 256 -5.11 -36.51 -16.72
C VAL A 256 -4.65 -35.67 -15.52
N VAL A 257 -4.00 -34.52 -15.75
CA VAL A 257 -3.50 -33.70 -14.63
C VAL A 257 -4.65 -33.14 -13.78
N PRO A 258 -5.67 -32.46 -14.34
CA PRO A 258 -6.79 -31.97 -13.53
C PRO A 258 -7.55 -33.12 -12.86
N PHE A 259 -7.79 -34.22 -13.57
CA PHE A 259 -8.47 -35.41 -13.05
C PHE A 259 -7.76 -35.97 -11.81
N MET A 260 -6.47 -36.30 -11.93
CA MET A 260 -5.70 -36.86 -10.82
C MET A 260 -5.53 -35.89 -9.66
N THR A 261 -5.36 -34.60 -9.97
CA THR A 261 -5.25 -33.56 -8.93
C THR A 261 -6.52 -33.51 -8.09
N LEU A 262 -7.70 -33.45 -8.71
CA LEU A 262 -8.97 -33.42 -7.97
C LEU A 262 -9.24 -34.73 -7.22
N LEU A 263 -8.98 -35.87 -7.86
CA LEU A 263 -9.19 -37.20 -7.26
C LEU A 263 -8.37 -37.40 -5.98
N VAL A 264 -7.18 -36.80 -5.91
CA VAL A 264 -6.31 -36.89 -4.72
C VAL A 264 -6.61 -35.77 -3.73
N VAL A 265 -6.69 -34.53 -4.20
CA VAL A 265 -6.77 -33.36 -3.32
C VAL A 265 -8.11 -33.26 -2.62
N VAL A 266 -9.23 -33.52 -3.29
CA VAL A 266 -10.55 -33.36 -2.67
C VAL A 266 -10.75 -34.32 -1.48
N PRO A 267 -10.51 -35.64 -1.60
CA PRO A 267 -10.61 -36.54 -0.45
C PRO A 267 -9.63 -36.18 0.68
N ILE A 268 -8.37 -35.88 0.36
CA ILE A 268 -7.38 -35.45 1.37
C ILE A 268 -7.84 -34.16 2.07
N THR A 269 -8.49 -33.26 1.33
CA THR A 269 -9.00 -32.03 1.90
C THR A 269 -10.05 -32.34 2.95
N PHE A 270 -11.01 -33.23 2.67
CA PHE A 270 -12.04 -33.58 3.64
C PHE A 270 -11.56 -34.46 4.81
N ILE A 271 -10.60 -35.35 4.58
CA ILE A 271 -10.10 -36.28 5.61
C ILE A 271 -9.11 -35.58 6.55
N VAL A 272 -8.26 -34.69 6.02
CA VAL A 272 -7.10 -34.16 6.75
C VAL A 272 -7.10 -32.64 6.81
N ILE A 273 -7.05 -31.96 5.65
CA ILE A 273 -6.78 -30.51 5.61
C ILE A 273 -7.91 -29.72 6.27
N GLY A 274 -9.15 -30.05 5.94
CA GLY A 274 -10.37 -29.40 6.40
C GLY A 274 -10.51 -29.48 7.93
N PRO A 275 -10.51 -30.68 8.53
CA PRO A 275 -10.61 -30.83 9.99
C PRO A 275 -9.50 -30.10 10.74
N ILE A 276 -8.23 -30.26 10.32
CA ILE A 276 -7.08 -29.58 10.94
C ILE A 276 -7.23 -28.06 10.83
N ALA A 277 -7.61 -27.55 9.66
CA ALA A 277 -7.82 -26.12 9.44
C ALA A 277 -8.96 -25.56 10.30
N THR A 278 -10.05 -26.32 10.45
CA THR A 278 -11.20 -25.92 11.27
C THR A 278 -10.86 -25.90 12.75
N TRP A 279 -10.17 -26.92 13.27
CA TRP A 279 -9.73 -26.93 14.67
C TRP A 279 -8.72 -25.81 14.96
N ALA A 280 -7.78 -25.57 14.04
CA ALA A 280 -6.87 -24.43 14.13
C ALA A 280 -7.63 -23.10 14.12
N GLY A 281 -8.67 -22.98 13.29
CA GLY A 281 -9.58 -21.83 13.25
C GLY A 281 -10.34 -21.63 14.55
N GLN A 282 -10.88 -22.69 15.16
CA GLN A 282 -11.57 -22.62 16.45
C GLN A 282 -10.63 -22.17 17.57
N LEU A 283 -9.43 -22.75 17.63
CA LEU A 283 -8.38 -22.35 18.57
C LEU A 283 -7.99 -20.88 18.40
N LEU A 284 -7.82 -20.44 17.15
CA LEU A 284 -7.51 -19.04 16.83
C LEU A 284 -8.66 -18.10 17.25
N GLY A 285 -9.91 -18.51 17.01
CA GLY A 285 -11.09 -17.74 17.44
C GLY A 285 -11.16 -17.60 18.95
N GLN A 286 -10.95 -18.70 19.69
CA GLN A 286 -10.89 -18.66 21.16
C GLN A 286 -9.72 -17.82 21.67
N ALA A 287 -8.54 -17.93 21.06
CA ALA A 287 -7.37 -17.14 21.45
C ALA A 287 -7.60 -15.64 21.23
N THR A 288 -8.17 -15.27 20.08
CA THR A 288 -8.45 -13.86 19.77
C THR A 288 -9.53 -13.28 20.70
N LEU A 289 -10.57 -14.06 21.00
CA LEU A 289 -11.59 -13.71 21.98
C LEU A 289 -11.00 -13.62 23.40
N GLY A 290 -10.09 -14.52 23.76
CA GLY A 290 -9.38 -14.49 25.04
C GLY A 290 -8.55 -13.22 25.22
N ILE A 291 -7.78 -12.82 24.19
CA ILE A 291 -7.02 -11.56 24.19
C ILE A 291 -7.96 -10.36 24.30
N TYR A 292 -9.06 -10.35 23.54
CA TYR A 292 -10.06 -9.30 23.61
C TYR A 292 -10.66 -9.18 25.02
N ASN A 293 -10.99 -10.31 25.66
CA ASN A 293 -11.59 -10.34 27.00
C ASN A 293 -10.62 -9.97 28.13
N LEU A 294 -9.30 -9.92 27.90
CA LEU A 294 -8.36 -9.37 28.90
C LEU A 294 -8.67 -7.90 29.18
N SER A 295 -8.91 -7.12 28.12
CA SER A 295 -9.40 -5.74 28.22
C SER A 295 -9.89 -5.26 26.86
N PRO A 296 -11.20 -5.26 26.62
CA PRO A 296 -11.78 -4.77 25.37
C PRO A 296 -11.40 -3.31 25.06
N VAL A 297 -11.31 -2.48 26.10
CA VAL A 297 -10.97 -1.06 25.97
C VAL A 297 -9.50 -0.87 25.57
N ILE A 298 -8.57 -1.61 26.17
CA ILE A 298 -7.14 -1.52 25.82
C ILE A 298 -6.91 -2.11 24.42
N ALA A 299 -7.56 -3.24 24.11
CA ALA A 299 -7.55 -3.78 22.75
C ALA A 299 -8.08 -2.75 21.74
N GLY A 300 -9.15 -2.04 22.11
CA GLY A 300 -9.74 -0.95 21.33
C GLY A 300 -8.77 0.20 21.08
N LEU A 301 -8.13 0.72 22.13
CA LEU A 301 -7.11 1.77 22.03
C LEU A 301 -5.98 1.36 21.07
N PHE A 302 -5.50 0.13 21.19
CA PHE A 302 -4.40 -0.38 20.39
C PHE A 302 -4.79 -0.59 18.92
N ILE A 303 -5.85 -1.36 18.67
CA ILE A 303 -6.29 -1.69 17.31
C ILE A 303 -6.78 -0.43 16.60
N GLY A 304 -7.64 0.36 17.23
CA GLY A 304 -8.13 1.61 16.63
C GLY A 304 -7.02 2.63 16.39
N GLY A 305 -6.04 2.72 17.31
CA GLY A 305 -4.95 3.68 17.20
C GLY A 305 -3.89 3.32 16.16
N LEU A 306 -3.54 2.04 16.04
CA LEU A 306 -2.51 1.56 15.12
C LEU A 306 -3.06 1.08 13.78
N TRP A 307 -4.38 1.06 13.59
CA TRP A 307 -4.98 0.58 12.35
C TRP A 307 -4.39 1.27 11.11
N GLN A 308 -4.27 2.60 11.13
CA GLN A 308 -3.72 3.37 10.03
C GLN A 308 -2.24 3.00 9.74
N VAL A 309 -1.49 2.66 10.78
CA VAL A 309 -0.11 2.15 10.66
C VAL A 309 -0.11 0.76 10.01
N PHE A 310 -1.03 -0.12 10.42
CA PHE A 310 -1.21 -1.43 9.78
C PHE A 310 -1.64 -1.33 8.32
N VAL A 311 -2.38 -0.28 7.94
CA VAL A 311 -2.73 0.01 6.55
C VAL A 311 -1.47 0.36 5.74
N ILE A 312 -0.60 1.22 6.26
CA ILE A 312 0.65 1.62 5.58
C ILE A 312 1.55 0.41 5.29
N PHE A 313 1.73 -0.46 6.28
CA PHE A 313 2.60 -1.63 6.16
C PHE A 313 1.89 -2.86 5.58
N GLY A 314 0.61 -2.76 5.21
CA GLY A 314 -0.19 -3.89 4.72
C GLY A 314 -0.51 -4.96 5.78
N LEU A 315 -0.13 -4.75 7.03
CA LEU A 315 -0.30 -5.70 8.14
C LEU A 315 -1.77 -5.99 8.47
N HIS A 316 -2.66 -5.05 8.16
CA HIS A 316 -4.11 -5.20 8.37
C HIS A 316 -4.69 -6.41 7.61
N TRP A 317 -4.10 -6.79 6.47
CA TRP A 317 -4.51 -7.99 5.74
C TRP A 317 -4.30 -9.27 6.54
N GLY A 318 -3.35 -9.29 7.48
CA GLY A 318 -3.18 -10.42 8.39
C GLY A 318 -4.37 -10.63 9.33
N LEU A 319 -5.13 -9.57 9.64
CA LEU A 319 -6.27 -9.62 10.56
C LEU A 319 -7.60 -9.98 9.88
N VAL A 320 -7.71 -9.77 8.56
CA VAL A 320 -8.96 -10.04 7.81
C VAL A 320 -9.36 -11.54 7.83
N PRO A 321 -8.45 -12.50 7.55
CA PRO A 321 -8.80 -13.92 7.65
C PRO A 321 -9.20 -14.34 9.07
N ILE A 322 -8.63 -13.69 10.09
CA ILE A 322 -8.98 -13.93 11.50
C ILE A 322 -10.42 -13.48 11.75
N ALA A 323 -10.80 -12.29 11.29
CA ALA A 323 -12.16 -11.79 11.42
C ALA A 323 -13.19 -12.69 10.70
N ILE A 324 -12.87 -13.14 9.48
CA ILE A 324 -13.75 -14.07 8.74
C ILE A 324 -13.84 -15.42 9.48
N ASN A 325 -12.74 -15.91 10.03
CA ASN A 325 -12.75 -17.12 10.86
C ASN A 325 -13.61 -16.94 12.12
N ASN A 326 -13.52 -15.78 12.79
CA ASN A 326 -14.35 -15.47 13.95
C ASN A 326 -15.83 -15.40 13.58
N LEU A 327 -16.19 -14.83 12.43
CA LEU A 327 -17.55 -14.90 11.91
C LEU A 327 -18.02 -16.33 11.61
N ALA A 328 -17.15 -17.17 11.07
CA ALA A 328 -17.50 -18.56 10.77
C ALA A 328 -17.73 -19.38 12.06
N THR A 329 -16.85 -19.21 13.05
CA THR A 329 -16.78 -20.03 14.27
C THR A 329 -17.55 -19.45 15.46
N LEU A 330 -17.44 -18.14 15.71
CA LEU A 330 -18.07 -17.40 16.82
C LEU A 330 -19.34 -16.64 16.40
N LYS A 331 -19.66 -16.56 15.10
CA LYS A 331 -20.78 -15.79 14.51
C LYS A 331 -20.68 -14.27 14.66
N ALA A 332 -19.64 -13.78 15.31
CA ALA A 332 -19.34 -12.37 15.47
C ALA A 332 -17.82 -12.18 15.57
N ASP A 333 -17.32 -11.02 15.14
CA ASP A 333 -15.92 -10.65 15.29
C ASP A 333 -15.78 -9.39 16.16
N PRO A 334 -15.23 -9.52 17.39
CA PRO A 334 -14.98 -8.38 18.27
C PRO A 334 -13.68 -7.64 17.96
N VAL A 335 -12.75 -8.23 17.19
CA VAL A 335 -11.40 -7.67 17.00
C VAL A 335 -11.38 -6.61 15.91
N LEU A 336 -11.85 -6.96 14.70
CA LEU A 336 -11.93 -6.03 13.57
C LEU A 336 -13.06 -5.01 13.77
N ALA A 337 -13.99 -5.24 14.71
CA ALA A 337 -14.93 -4.22 15.14
C ALA A 337 -14.22 -2.96 15.64
N LEU A 338 -13.11 -3.12 16.37
CA LEU A 338 -12.41 -2.03 17.07
C LEU A 338 -11.73 -1.03 16.13
N GLN A 339 -11.38 -1.42 14.90
CA GLN A 339 -10.77 -0.49 13.95
C GLN A 339 -11.78 0.44 13.28
N PHE A 340 -13.08 0.14 13.35
CA PHE A 340 -14.10 0.79 12.54
C PHE A 340 -14.05 2.33 12.58
N ALA A 341 -13.78 2.88 13.75
CA ALA A 341 -13.72 4.32 13.96
C ALA A 341 -12.46 5.00 13.37
N ALA A 342 -11.41 4.23 13.07
CA ALA A 342 -10.14 4.75 12.58
C ALA A 342 -10.28 5.44 11.22
N SER A 343 -11.17 4.96 10.34
CA SER A 343 -11.45 5.64 9.05
C SER A 343 -12.12 6.99 9.24
N PHE A 344 -12.97 7.12 10.26
CA PHE A 344 -13.68 8.35 10.56
C PHE A 344 -12.78 9.39 11.23
N ALA A 345 -11.86 8.96 12.11
CA ALA A 345 -10.80 9.83 12.62
C ALA A 345 -9.91 10.37 11.49
N GLN A 346 -9.62 9.53 10.50
CA GLN A 346 -8.81 9.89 9.34
C GLN A 346 -9.47 10.98 8.49
N ILE A 347 -10.76 10.85 8.17
CA ILE A 347 -11.47 11.91 7.43
C ILE A 347 -11.71 13.16 8.28
N GLY A 348 -11.85 13.04 9.61
CA GLY A 348 -11.85 14.19 10.51
C GLY A 348 -10.56 15.00 10.38
N ALA A 349 -9.41 14.32 10.38
CA ALA A 349 -8.11 14.97 10.16
C ALA A 349 -7.99 15.59 8.76
N VAL A 350 -8.45 14.91 7.71
CA VAL A 350 -8.45 15.47 6.34
C VAL A 350 -9.33 16.71 6.23
N LEU A 351 -10.52 16.71 6.85
CA LEU A 351 -11.40 17.88 6.85
C LEU A 351 -10.73 19.08 7.55
N ALA A 352 -10.08 18.85 8.67
CA ALA A 352 -9.32 19.89 9.36
C ALA A 352 -8.22 20.47 8.46
N VAL A 353 -7.45 19.60 7.79
CA VAL A 353 -6.43 20.04 6.81
C VAL A 353 -7.07 20.84 5.69
N TRP A 354 -8.16 20.35 5.09
CA TRP A 354 -8.85 21.02 3.99
C TRP A 354 -9.30 22.43 4.35
N MET A 355 -9.85 22.63 5.54
CA MET A 355 -10.38 23.92 6.00
C MET A 355 -9.29 24.96 6.28
N ARG A 356 -8.07 24.53 6.61
CA ARG A 356 -7.01 25.43 7.11
C ARG A 356 -5.78 25.51 6.22
N ILE A 357 -5.53 24.55 5.34
CA ILE A 357 -4.40 24.56 4.43
C ILE A 357 -4.65 25.60 3.32
N LYS A 358 -3.65 26.46 3.03
CA LYS A 358 -3.73 27.42 1.92
C LYS A 358 -3.14 26.89 0.62
N GLN A 359 -2.29 25.87 0.69
CA GLN A 359 -1.65 25.26 -0.48
C GLN A 359 -2.70 24.63 -1.41
N GLN A 360 -2.82 25.14 -2.64
CA GLN A 360 -3.87 24.74 -3.57
C GLN A 360 -3.85 23.25 -3.91
N LYS A 361 -2.65 22.67 -4.11
CA LYS A 361 -2.51 21.23 -4.39
C LYS A 361 -3.13 20.36 -3.29
N LEU A 362 -2.78 20.61 -2.02
CA LEU A 362 -3.34 19.87 -0.88
C LEU A 362 -4.84 20.15 -0.70
N LYS A 363 -5.28 21.38 -0.96
CA LYS A 363 -6.69 21.76 -0.86
C LYS A 363 -7.55 21.00 -1.88
N THR A 364 -7.11 20.92 -3.14
CA THR A 364 -7.79 20.18 -4.20
C THR A 364 -7.79 18.68 -3.94
N LEU A 365 -6.68 18.12 -3.43
CA LEU A 365 -6.59 16.68 -3.10
C LEU A 365 -7.43 16.28 -1.88
N SER A 366 -7.68 17.21 -0.95
CA SER A 366 -8.37 16.89 0.30
C SER A 366 -9.85 16.54 0.10
N ILE A 367 -10.52 17.14 -0.89
CA ILE A 367 -11.94 16.88 -1.18
C ILE A 367 -12.19 15.42 -1.61
N PRO A 368 -11.57 14.91 -2.70
CA PRO A 368 -11.78 13.53 -3.11
C PRO A 368 -11.27 12.54 -2.05
N ALA A 369 -10.22 12.87 -1.30
CA ALA A 369 -9.74 12.04 -0.19
C ALA A 369 -10.73 11.97 0.98
N PHE A 370 -11.38 13.08 1.32
CA PHE A 370 -12.44 13.13 2.34
C PHE A 370 -13.64 12.30 1.93
N ILE A 371 -14.14 12.50 0.69
CA ILE A 371 -15.28 11.74 0.15
C ILE A 371 -14.96 10.24 0.11
N SER A 372 -13.79 9.88 -0.40
CA SER A 372 -13.31 8.48 -0.42
C SER A 372 -13.33 7.84 0.97
N GLY A 373 -12.88 8.57 1.99
CA GLY A 373 -12.83 8.04 3.34
C GLY A 373 -14.19 7.91 4.03
N ILE A 374 -15.22 8.69 3.64
CA ILE A 374 -16.62 8.46 4.09
C ILE A 374 -17.07 7.05 3.69
N PHE A 375 -16.64 6.58 2.52
CA PHE A 375 -16.89 5.24 2.01
C PHE A 375 -15.85 4.21 2.48
N GLY A 376 -15.01 4.56 3.46
CA GLY A 376 -14.06 3.66 4.11
C GLY A 376 -12.76 3.43 3.34
N VAL A 377 -12.57 4.08 2.19
CA VAL A 377 -11.33 4.01 1.40
C VAL A 377 -10.43 5.15 1.86
N THR A 378 -9.46 4.82 2.72
CA THR A 378 -8.65 5.80 3.46
C THR A 378 -7.27 6.04 2.83
N GLU A 379 -6.88 5.24 1.84
CA GLU A 379 -5.57 5.34 1.19
C GLU A 379 -5.31 6.71 0.56
N PRO A 380 -6.26 7.35 -0.15
CA PRO A 380 -6.06 8.72 -0.63
C PRO A 380 -5.84 9.73 0.51
N ALA A 381 -6.53 9.55 1.64
CA ALA A 381 -6.40 10.39 2.83
C ALA A 381 -5.07 10.19 3.56
N ILE A 382 -4.62 8.93 3.70
CA ILE A 382 -3.33 8.60 4.32
C ILE A 382 -2.20 9.14 3.46
N TYR A 383 -2.06 8.64 2.24
CA TYR A 383 -0.88 8.91 1.40
C TYR A 383 -0.91 10.29 0.77
N GLY A 384 -2.09 10.80 0.43
CA GLY A 384 -2.22 12.09 -0.26
C GLY A 384 -2.13 13.29 0.67
N ILE A 385 -2.56 13.15 1.94
CA ILE A 385 -2.80 14.30 2.82
C ILE A 385 -2.10 14.14 4.17
N THR A 386 -2.51 13.17 4.98
CA THR A 386 -2.15 13.15 6.41
C THR A 386 -0.72 12.67 6.68
N LEU A 387 -0.26 11.63 5.97
CA LEU A 387 1.07 11.05 6.13
C LEU A 387 2.19 12.01 5.67
N PRO A 388 2.07 12.70 4.52
CA PRO A 388 3.03 13.74 4.14
C PRO A 388 3.16 14.85 5.19
N LEU A 389 2.05 15.23 5.82
CA LEU A 389 2.03 16.26 6.86
C LEU A 389 2.45 15.75 8.25
N LYS A 390 2.61 14.43 8.43
CA LYS A 390 2.99 13.68 9.65
C LYS A 390 2.07 13.90 10.86
N LYS A 391 1.93 15.14 11.33
CA LYS A 391 1.11 15.48 12.50
C LYS A 391 -0.37 15.16 12.31
N PRO A 392 -1.04 15.48 11.18
CA PRO A 392 -2.43 15.09 10.97
C PRO A 392 -2.62 13.57 11.02
N PHE A 393 -1.64 12.79 10.54
CA PHE A 393 -1.66 11.33 10.64
C PHE A 393 -1.57 10.84 12.09
N ILE A 394 -0.74 11.46 12.91
CA ILE A 394 -0.68 11.13 14.34
C ILE A 394 -1.99 11.50 15.05
N MET A 395 -2.56 12.67 14.74
CA MET A 395 -3.83 13.11 15.33
C MET A 395 -5.00 12.20 14.94
N SER A 396 -5.04 11.69 13.71
CA SER A 396 -6.04 10.70 13.32
C SER A 396 -5.83 9.35 13.99
N CYS A 397 -4.59 8.92 14.23
CA CYS A 397 -4.31 7.72 15.03
C CYS A 397 -4.85 7.88 16.47
N ILE A 398 -4.67 9.05 17.09
CA ILE A 398 -5.23 9.32 18.43
C ILE A 398 -6.76 9.30 18.40
N GLY A 399 -7.39 9.91 17.39
CA GLY A 399 -8.84 9.83 17.20
C GLY A 399 -9.33 8.38 17.00
N GLY A 400 -8.58 7.58 16.24
CA GLY A 400 -8.83 6.16 16.04
C GLY A 400 -8.73 5.37 17.34
N ALA A 401 -7.74 5.66 18.19
CA ALA A 401 -7.59 5.03 19.50
C ALA A 401 -8.80 5.31 20.41
N VAL A 402 -9.23 6.58 20.49
CA VAL A 402 -10.42 6.97 21.26
C VAL A 402 -11.67 6.24 20.74
N GLY A 403 -11.85 6.21 19.42
CA GLY A 403 -12.95 5.48 18.81
C GLY A 403 -12.92 3.97 19.12
N GLY A 404 -11.76 3.34 18.96
CA GLY A 404 -11.57 1.93 19.29
C GLY A 404 -11.84 1.63 20.77
N ALA A 405 -11.44 2.51 21.68
CA ALA A 405 -11.73 2.39 23.11
C ALA A 405 -13.23 2.38 23.40
N ILE A 406 -13.99 3.26 22.74
CA ILE A 406 -15.46 3.33 22.86
C ILE A 406 -16.11 2.05 22.33
N LEU A 407 -15.63 1.53 21.19
CA LEU A 407 -16.12 0.27 20.62
C LEU A 407 -15.87 -0.90 21.58
N GLY A 408 -14.67 -0.96 22.17
CA GLY A 408 -14.33 -1.97 23.17
C GLY A 408 -15.19 -1.85 24.43
N PHE A 409 -15.42 -0.63 24.92
CA PHE A 409 -16.30 -0.38 26.07
C PHE A 409 -17.75 -0.78 25.80
N ALA A 410 -18.26 -0.46 24.61
CA ALA A 410 -19.63 -0.81 24.20
C ALA A 410 -19.79 -2.29 23.82
N ASN A 411 -18.69 -3.06 23.84
CA ASN A 411 -18.62 -4.44 23.39
C ASN A 411 -19.18 -4.61 21.96
N SER A 412 -18.90 -3.65 21.10
CA SER A 412 -19.37 -3.63 19.71
C SER A 412 -18.70 -4.76 18.91
N LYS A 413 -19.50 -5.54 18.19
CA LYS A 413 -19.03 -6.66 17.37
C LYS A 413 -19.51 -6.51 15.93
N LEU A 414 -18.71 -7.01 14.99
CA LEU A 414 -19.14 -7.17 13.60
C LEU A 414 -19.85 -8.52 13.46
N TYR A 415 -21.03 -8.54 12.85
CA TYR A 415 -21.76 -9.77 12.54
C TYR A 415 -21.62 -10.18 11.08
N MET A 416 -20.93 -9.35 10.30
CA MET A 416 -20.60 -9.60 8.90
C MET A 416 -19.44 -8.69 8.48
N VAL A 417 -18.69 -9.11 7.45
CA VAL A 417 -17.60 -8.32 6.85
C VAL A 417 -18.10 -7.69 5.55
N GLY A 418 -17.50 -6.58 5.12
CA GLY A 418 -17.65 -6.03 3.76
C GLY A 418 -18.37 -4.68 3.67
N GLY A 419 -19.04 -4.22 4.73
CA GLY A 419 -19.43 -2.82 4.82
C GLY A 419 -18.21 -1.93 5.07
N LEU A 420 -17.97 -0.94 4.21
CA LEU A 420 -16.88 0.03 4.35
C LEU A 420 -17.43 1.41 4.73
N GLY A 421 -16.67 2.15 5.55
CA GLY A 421 -17.03 3.50 5.97
C GLY A 421 -18.43 3.55 6.57
N ILE A 422 -19.27 4.47 6.12
CA ILE A 422 -20.66 4.59 6.62
C ILE A 422 -21.50 3.33 6.39
N PHE A 423 -21.22 2.58 5.32
CA PHE A 423 -21.90 1.32 5.03
C PHE A 423 -21.43 0.15 5.91
N GLY A 424 -20.41 0.37 6.76
CA GLY A 424 -20.04 -0.58 7.81
C GLY A 424 -20.93 -0.48 9.05
N ILE A 425 -21.67 0.61 9.26
CA ILE A 425 -22.55 0.77 10.43
C ILE A 425 -23.56 -0.38 10.58
N PRO A 426 -24.28 -0.82 9.51
CA PRO A 426 -25.24 -1.90 9.63
C PRO A 426 -24.63 -3.25 10.02
N THR A 427 -23.32 -3.44 9.86
CA THR A 427 -22.64 -4.69 10.23
C THR A 427 -22.58 -4.92 11.75
N PHE A 428 -22.92 -3.91 12.55
CA PHE A 428 -23.05 -3.97 14.01
C PHE A 428 -24.46 -4.32 14.48
N ILE A 429 -25.42 -4.51 13.57
CA ILE A 429 -26.77 -4.97 13.90
C ILE A 429 -26.68 -6.46 14.25
N ASP A 430 -27.13 -6.80 15.46
CA ASP A 430 -27.16 -8.19 15.90
C ASP A 430 -28.25 -8.94 15.10
N PRO A 431 -27.95 -10.09 14.48
CA PRO A 431 -28.93 -10.85 13.71
C PRO A 431 -30.12 -11.36 14.54
N THR A 432 -29.96 -11.46 15.86
CA THR A 432 -30.96 -11.97 16.81
C THR A 432 -31.62 -10.83 17.58
N ASP A 433 -30.81 -9.95 18.17
CA ASP A 433 -31.29 -8.90 19.08
C ASP A 433 -31.50 -7.53 18.38
N GLY A 434 -31.14 -7.41 17.09
CA GLY A 434 -31.30 -6.19 16.31
C GLY A 434 -30.38 -5.06 16.76
N ILE A 435 -30.96 -3.88 17.04
CA ILE A 435 -30.20 -2.68 17.44
C ILE A 435 -29.90 -2.75 18.94
N THR A 436 -28.65 -3.06 19.28
CA THR A 436 -28.17 -3.20 20.67
C THR A 436 -27.30 -2.01 21.11
N PHE A 437 -26.84 -2.02 22.36
CA PHE A 437 -25.85 -1.05 22.83
C PHE A 437 -24.56 -1.08 22.01
N GLY A 438 -24.16 -2.25 21.49
CA GLY A 438 -23.01 -2.39 20.61
C GLY A 438 -23.15 -1.60 19.31
N PHE A 439 -24.36 -1.54 18.73
CA PHE A 439 -24.66 -0.72 17.55
C PHE A 439 -24.52 0.78 17.86
N TRP A 440 -25.14 1.24 18.96
CA TRP A 440 -25.02 2.64 19.37
C TRP A 440 -23.59 3.02 19.74
N GLY A 441 -22.84 2.09 20.34
CA GLY A 441 -21.40 2.23 20.57
C GLY A 441 -20.62 2.52 19.29
N ALA A 442 -20.96 1.85 18.19
CA ALA A 442 -20.33 2.11 16.88
C ALA A 442 -20.65 3.51 16.33
N ILE A 443 -21.89 3.98 16.49
CA ILE A 443 -22.28 5.35 16.11
C ILE A 443 -21.52 6.40 16.95
N ILE A 444 -21.56 6.25 18.28
CA ILE A 444 -20.91 7.17 19.22
C ILE A 444 -19.41 7.20 18.96
N SER A 445 -18.80 6.03 18.77
CA SER A 445 -17.39 5.88 18.45
C SER A 445 -17.02 6.58 17.14
N THR A 446 -17.81 6.39 16.09
CA THR A 446 -17.63 7.04 14.79
C THR A 446 -17.61 8.56 14.91
N VAL A 447 -18.60 9.13 15.60
CA VAL A 447 -18.72 10.58 15.82
C VAL A 447 -17.58 11.09 16.69
N ALA A 448 -17.26 10.41 17.79
CA ALA A 448 -16.19 10.79 18.70
C ALA A 448 -14.83 10.76 18.00
N ALA A 449 -14.52 9.69 17.27
CA ALA A 449 -13.27 9.55 16.53
C ALA A 449 -13.11 10.63 15.46
N PHE A 450 -14.17 10.94 14.72
CA PHE A 450 -14.22 12.05 13.77
C PHE A 450 -13.93 13.40 14.45
N ILE A 451 -14.63 13.71 15.53
CA ILE A 451 -14.47 14.97 16.27
C ILE A 451 -13.07 15.08 16.84
N VAL A 452 -12.54 14.03 17.47
CA VAL A 452 -11.19 14.03 18.04
C VAL A 452 -10.14 14.19 16.94
N GLY A 453 -10.23 13.42 15.85
CA GLY A 453 -9.34 13.55 14.71
C GLY A 453 -9.37 14.94 14.09
N PHE A 454 -10.56 15.53 13.94
CA PHE A 454 -10.76 16.89 13.44
C PHE A 454 -10.18 17.95 14.38
N VAL A 455 -10.63 17.98 15.64
CA VAL A 455 -10.23 19.00 16.63
C VAL A 455 -8.73 18.95 16.90
N LEU A 456 -8.17 17.76 17.14
CA LEU A 456 -6.73 17.63 17.38
C LEU A 456 -5.92 18.07 16.15
N THR A 457 -6.39 17.75 14.94
CA THR A 457 -5.72 18.19 13.72
C THR A 457 -5.82 19.71 13.54
N LEU A 458 -6.98 20.30 13.81
CA LEU A 458 -7.20 21.74 13.71
C LEU A 458 -6.33 22.53 14.70
N LEU A 459 -6.17 22.01 15.92
CA LEU A 459 -5.42 22.66 17.00
C LEU A 459 -3.91 22.42 16.89
N PHE A 460 -3.49 21.20 16.54
CA PHE A 460 -2.09 20.75 16.68
C PHE A 460 -1.52 20.09 15.42
N GLY A 461 -2.38 19.59 14.53
CA GLY A 461 -1.98 18.80 13.36
C GLY A 461 -1.51 19.63 12.17
N ILE A 462 -2.03 20.84 12.00
CA ILE A 462 -1.67 21.68 10.86
C ILE A 462 -0.40 22.47 11.23
N PRO A 463 0.70 22.33 10.46
CA PRO A 463 1.88 23.16 10.68
C PRO A 463 1.43 24.63 10.71
N LYS A 464 1.74 25.35 11.79
CA LYS A 464 1.58 26.80 11.79
C LYS A 464 2.36 27.29 10.57
N GLU A 465 1.70 28.00 9.67
CA GLU A 465 2.43 28.82 8.71
C GLU A 465 3.46 29.60 9.51
N LYS A 466 4.75 29.44 9.18
CA LYS A 466 5.69 30.50 9.47
C LYS A 466 5.17 31.69 8.67
N LYS A 467 4.38 32.54 9.33
CA LYS A 467 4.27 33.93 8.93
C LYS A 467 5.70 34.45 8.93
N GLU A 468 6.16 34.93 7.78
CA GLU A 468 7.21 35.94 7.77
C GLU A 468 6.82 37.03 8.77
N GLY A 469 7.71 37.32 9.70
CA GLY A 469 7.48 38.27 10.79
C GLY A 469 7.06 37.62 12.10
N GLN A 470 8.03 37.12 12.86
CA GLN A 470 8.35 37.65 14.20
C GLN A 470 9.59 36.96 14.77
N THR A 471 10.55 37.82 15.07
CA THR A 471 11.82 37.67 15.76
C THR A 471 11.71 36.93 17.09
N ILE A 472 12.60 35.95 17.31
CA ILE A 472 13.08 35.63 18.67
C ILE A 472 14.37 36.41 18.83
N GLU A 473 14.31 37.40 19.72
CA GLU A 473 15.48 38.11 20.23
C GLU A 473 16.50 37.12 20.80
N THR A 474 17.71 37.15 20.27
CA THR A 474 18.89 36.91 21.09
C THR A 474 19.89 37.98 20.68
N THR A 475 20.10 38.88 21.64
CA THR A 475 20.96 40.05 21.68
C THR A 475 22.08 40.05 20.63
N ARG A 476 21.96 40.90 19.62
CA ARG A 476 23.11 41.43 18.89
C ARG A 476 23.03 42.95 18.88
N THR A 477 24.02 43.52 19.53
CA THR A 477 24.42 44.93 19.48
C THR A 477 24.46 45.40 18.03
N VAL A 478 23.85 46.57 17.83
CA VAL A 478 23.76 47.29 16.57
C VAL A 478 25.16 47.70 16.10
N GLN A 479 25.48 47.36 14.86
CA GLN A 479 26.25 48.22 13.98
C GLN A 479 25.52 48.31 12.65
N GLU A 480 25.05 49.52 12.35
CA GLU A 480 24.42 49.92 11.09
C GLU A 480 25.44 49.82 9.94
N THR A 481 24.99 49.39 8.75
CA THR A 481 24.92 50.25 7.55
C THR A 481 24.26 49.54 6.35
N ASN A 482 23.18 50.16 5.87
CA ASN A 482 22.67 50.30 4.49
C ASN A 482 22.07 49.12 3.68
N PRO A 483 21.04 49.43 2.85
CA PRO A 483 20.13 48.46 2.23
C PRO A 483 20.51 48.16 0.77
N VAL A 484 20.68 46.89 0.40
CA VAL A 484 20.76 46.46 -1.00
C VAL A 484 20.15 45.05 -1.13
N SER A 485 19.48 44.80 -2.26
CA SER A 485 18.80 43.58 -2.71
C SER A 485 19.39 42.25 -2.23
N LYS A 486 18.54 41.30 -1.82
CA LYS A 486 18.96 39.95 -1.38
C LYS A 486 19.40 39.09 -2.57
N GLN A 487 20.66 39.28 -2.96
CA GLN A 487 21.39 38.42 -3.87
C GLN A 487 21.99 37.23 -3.09
N GLU A 488 21.78 35.98 -3.52
CA GLU A 488 22.36 34.78 -2.91
C GLU A 488 23.53 34.26 -3.76
N VAL A 489 24.71 34.10 -3.16
CA VAL A 489 25.90 33.57 -3.84
C VAL A 489 26.14 32.12 -3.45
N ILE A 490 26.13 31.23 -4.44
CA ILE A 490 26.47 29.81 -4.32
C ILE A 490 27.95 29.63 -4.63
N ALA A 491 28.70 29.05 -3.69
CA ALA A 491 30.13 28.80 -3.89
C ALA A 491 30.38 27.52 -4.67
N SER A 492 31.58 27.39 -5.23
CA SER A 492 32.02 26.19 -5.90
C SER A 492 32.20 25.05 -4.88
N PRO A 493 31.54 23.90 -5.09
CA PRO A 493 31.70 22.73 -4.22
C PRO A 493 32.98 21.94 -4.53
N PHE A 494 33.70 22.29 -5.61
CA PHE A 494 34.93 21.64 -6.05
C PHE A 494 36.04 22.65 -6.36
N GLN A 495 37.27 22.16 -6.38
CA GLN A 495 38.33 22.77 -7.18
C GLN A 495 38.37 22.06 -8.54
N GLY A 496 38.29 22.81 -9.65
CA GLY A 496 38.16 22.20 -10.97
C GLY A 496 38.10 23.17 -12.15
N ILE A 497 37.99 22.58 -13.34
CA ILE A 497 37.81 23.31 -14.60
C ILE A 497 36.31 23.50 -14.85
N VAL A 498 35.89 24.73 -15.08
CA VAL A 498 34.49 25.10 -15.29
C VAL A 498 34.12 24.84 -16.76
N LYS A 499 32.94 24.26 -16.98
CA LYS A 499 32.38 23.99 -18.30
C LYS A 499 30.90 24.39 -18.35
N PRO A 500 30.42 24.99 -19.45
CA PRO A 500 28.99 25.17 -19.68
C PRO A 500 28.26 23.83 -19.62
N LEU A 501 27.03 23.82 -19.10
CA LEU A 501 26.21 22.60 -19.08
C LEU A 501 26.01 22.03 -20.50
N SER A 502 25.89 22.88 -21.51
CA SER A 502 25.74 22.48 -22.91
C SER A 502 26.90 21.64 -23.48
N HIS A 503 28.05 21.57 -22.78
CA HIS A 503 29.18 20.71 -23.15
C HIS A 503 29.11 19.31 -22.52
N LEU A 504 28.10 19.02 -21.70
CA LEU A 504 27.88 17.69 -21.15
C LEU A 504 27.25 16.78 -22.21
N LYS A 505 27.59 15.48 -22.15
CA LYS A 505 27.01 14.45 -23.03
C LYS A 505 25.58 14.07 -22.66
N ASP A 506 25.16 14.37 -21.44
CA ASP A 506 23.84 14.07 -20.94
C ASP A 506 22.87 15.19 -21.32
N ASP A 507 21.88 14.84 -22.15
CA ASP A 507 20.92 15.80 -22.71
C ASP A 507 20.07 16.48 -21.62
N ALA A 508 19.82 15.82 -20.48
CA ALA A 508 18.98 16.39 -19.43
C ALA A 508 19.69 17.52 -18.68
N PHE A 509 21.00 17.39 -18.44
CA PHE A 509 21.81 18.49 -17.92
C PHE A 509 22.16 19.51 -19.00
N ALA A 510 22.53 19.08 -20.21
CA ALA A 510 22.96 19.97 -21.29
C ALA A 510 21.86 20.92 -21.78
N SER A 511 20.60 20.48 -21.76
CA SER A 511 19.44 21.30 -22.09
C SER A 511 18.99 22.25 -20.96
N GLY A 512 19.51 22.07 -19.74
CA GLY A 512 19.04 22.78 -18.54
C GLY A 512 17.71 22.30 -17.98
N ALA A 513 17.17 21.17 -18.47
CA ALA A 513 15.87 20.63 -18.02
C ALA A 513 15.87 20.25 -16.53
N LEU A 514 17.03 19.92 -15.96
CA LEU A 514 17.21 19.61 -14.53
C LEU A 514 17.54 20.85 -13.67
N GLY A 515 17.54 22.03 -14.26
CA GLY A 515 17.85 23.30 -13.61
C GLY A 515 18.96 24.08 -14.33
N LYS A 516 19.04 25.38 -14.06
CA LYS A 516 20.14 26.23 -14.53
C LYS A 516 21.37 26.04 -13.65
N GLY A 517 22.56 26.07 -14.25
CA GLY A 517 23.81 26.02 -13.50
C GLY A 517 25.02 25.81 -14.38
N ILE A 518 26.04 25.16 -13.83
CA ILE A 518 27.32 24.96 -14.50
C ILE A 518 27.93 23.61 -14.16
N ALA A 519 28.78 23.08 -15.04
CA ALA A 519 29.51 21.85 -14.79
C ALA A 519 30.95 22.15 -14.34
N ILE A 520 31.48 21.29 -13.47
CA ILE A 520 32.87 21.35 -13.05
C ILE A 520 33.52 19.99 -13.32
N GLU A 521 34.67 19.98 -13.98
CA GLU A 521 35.56 18.82 -13.99
C GLU A 521 36.44 18.91 -12.73
N PRO A 522 36.19 18.09 -11.69
CA PRO A 522 36.93 18.19 -10.44
C PRO A 522 38.39 17.79 -10.65
N LEU A 523 39.30 18.46 -9.94
CA LEU A 523 40.72 18.14 -9.85
C LEU A 523 41.07 17.39 -8.55
N GLU A 524 40.14 17.36 -7.59
CA GLU A 524 40.24 16.62 -6.34
C GLU A 524 38.94 15.83 -6.08
N GLY A 525 39.08 14.64 -5.50
CA GLY A 525 37.98 13.73 -5.14
C GLY A 525 37.19 14.13 -3.90
N LYS A 526 36.94 15.43 -3.69
CA LYS A 526 36.24 15.95 -2.51
C LYS A 526 35.16 16.95 -2.89
N LEU A 527 33.95 16.70 -2.38
CA LEU A 527 32.80 17.56 -2.51
C LEU A 527 32.57 18.34 -1.21
N TYR A 528 32.58 19.66 -1.29
CA TYR A 528 32.29 20.56 -0.17
C TYR A 528 30.91 21.21 -0.31
N ALA A 529 30.31 21.61 0.82
CA ALA A 529 29.03 22.30 0.83
C ALA A 529 29.14 23.69 0.18
N PRO A 530 28.42 23.95 -0.92
CA PRO A 530 28.50 25.24 -1.63
C PRO A 530 27.81 26.39 -0.87
N ALA A 531 26.94 26.06 0.09
CA ALA A 531 26.25 26.98 0.97
C ALA A 531 25.87 26.28 2.30
N SER A 532 25.54 27.04 3.34
CA SER A 532 24.94 26.50 4.55
C SER A 532 23.48 26.13 4.28
N GLY A 533 23.03 24.97 4.76
CA GLY A 533 21.69 24.46 4.44
C GLY A 533 21.44 23.05 4.95
N THR A 534 20.37 22.41 4.47
CA THR A 534 20.00 21.03 4.84
C THR A 534 20.14 20.10 3.65
N ILE A 535 20.74 18.91 3.85
CA ILE A 535 20.82 17.86 2.83
C ILE A 535 19.40 17.35 2.56
N SER A 536 18.80 17.80 1.45
CA SER A 536 17.42 17.48 1.07
C SER A 536 17.30 16.08 0.49
N ALA A 537 18.36 15.60 -0.19
CA ALA A 537 18.46 14.26 -0.74
C ALA A 537 19.91 13.76 -0.72
N LEU A 538 20.13 12.53 -0.29
CA LEU A 538 21.38 11.79 -0.50
C LEU A 538 21.04 10.49 -1.21
N PHE A 539 21.55 10.30 -2.42
CA PHE A 539 21.22 9.12 -3.21
C PHE A 539 21.89 7.86 -2.62
N PRO A 540 21.25 6.67 -2.65
CA PRO A 540 21.81 5.45 -2.04
C PRO A 540 23.21 5.08 -2.56
N THR A 541 23.47 5.35 -3.83
CA THR A 541 24.78 5.12 -4.48
C THR A 541 25.75 6.29 -4.30
N LYS A 542 25.39 7.34 -3.54
CA LYS A 542 26.23 8.48 -3.14
C LYS A 542 26.84 9.31 -4.29
N HIS A 543 26.45 9.05 -5.53
CA HIS A 543 26.90 9.78 -6.71
C HIS A 543 26.31 11.20 -6.81
N ALA A 544 25.20 11.47 -6.14
CA ALA A 544 24.55 12.77 -6.18
C ALA A 544 24.05 13.20 -4.80
N ILE A 545 23.98 14.51 -4.58
CA ILE A 545 23.47 15.12 -3.36
C ILE A 545 22.63 16.35 -3.68
N GLY A 546 21.49 16.47 -2.99
CA GLY A 546 20.63 17.64 -2.98
C GLY A 546 20.83 18.44 -1.70
N LEU A 547 20.97 19.75 -1.82
CA LEU A 547 21.10 20.71 -0.72
C LEU A 547 20.05 21.80 -0.87
N THR A 548 19.25 22.02 0.17
CA THR A 548 18.41 23.22 0.28
C THR A 548 19.13 24.23 1.18
N THR A 549 19.52 25.39 0.65
CA THR A 549 20.26 26.40 1.41
C THR A 549 19.41 27.02 2.51
N ASP A 550 20.04 27.64 3.50
CA ASP A 550 19.35 28.40 4.55
C ASP A 550 18.53 29.58 3.98
N ASN A 551 18.87 30.08 2.78
CA ASN A 551 18.07 31.09 2.07
C ASN A 551 17.00 30.46 1.13
N GLY A 552 17.03 29.14 0.95
CA GLY A 552 15.97 28.37 0.32
C GLY A 552 16.18 27.99 -1.15
N SER A 553 17.36 28.20 -1.75
CA SER A 553 17.70 27.63 -3.07
C SER A 553 17.88 26.12 -2.98
N SER A 554 17.48 25.40 -4.04
CA SER A 554 17.61 23.94 -4.11
C SER A 554 18.70 23.56 -5.11
N ILE A 555 19.84 23.12 -4.59
CA ILE A 555 21.05 22.78 -5.36
C ILE A 555 21.12 21.26 -5.52
N LEU A 556 21.35 20.79 -6.74
CA LEU A 556 21.70 19.41 -7.05
C LEU A 556 23.14 19.35 -7.55
N ILE A 557 23.94 18.46 -6.95
CA ILE A 557 25.32 18.20 -7.36
C ILE A 557 25.44 16.72 -7.73
N HIS A 558 25.83 16.42 -8.96
CA HIS A 558 25.91 15.05 -9.48
C HIS A 558 27.35 14.69 -9.89
N ILE A 559 28.05 13.91 -9.07
CA ILE A 559 29.48 13.61 -9.22
C ILE A 559 29.73 12.64 -10.39
N GLY A 560 30.19 13.17 -11.51
CA GLY A 560 30.47 12.43 -12.73
C GLY A 560 29.22 11.91 -13.45
N MET A 561 29.33 11.62 -14.74
CA MET A 561 28.22 11.14 -15.56
C MET A 561 28.06 9.62 -15.47
N ASP A 562 26.83 9.13 -15.37
CA ASP A 562 26.46 7.71 -15.24
C ASP A 562 27.08 6.94 -14.06
N THR A 563 27.71 7.64 -13.12
CA THR A 563 28.37 7.06 -11.94
C THR A 563 27.41 6.37 -10.97
N VAL A 564 26.09 6.54 -11.13
CA VAL A 564 25.07 5.72 -10.47
C VAL A 564 25.27 4.22 -10.70
N GLN A 565 25.79 3.83 -11.89
CA GLN A 565 26.04 2.45 -12.29
C GLN A 565 27.15 1.78 -11.46
N LEU A 566 27.99 2.58 -10.78
CA LEU A 566 29.01 2.10 -9.85
C LEU A 566 28.41 1.53 -8.55
N ASN A 567 27.08 1.67 -8.33
CA ASN A 567 26.36 1.12 -7.18
C ASN A 567 26.99 1.48 -5.82
N GLY A 568 27.51 2.71 -5.70
CA GLY A 568 28.14 3.22 -4.48
C GLY A 568 29.61 2.84 -4.29
N LYS A 569 30.21 2.10 -5.22
CA LYS A 569 31.67 1.87 -5.21
C LYS A 569 32.41 3.19 -5.43
N TYR A 570 33.52 3.35 -4.71
CA TYR A 570 34.42 4.52 -4.79
C TYR A 570 33.88 5.82 -4.18
N PHE A 571 32.72 5.81 -3.51
CA PHE A 571 32.15 6.97 -2.83
C PHE A 571 32.03 6.75 -1.31
N THR A 572 32.49 7.72 -0.54
CA THR A 572 32.34 7.81 0.92
C THR A 572 31.59 9.08 1.26
N SER A 573 30.46 8.97 1.96
CA SER A 573 29.67 10.14 2.39
C SER A 573 29.89 10.40 3.87
N HIS A 574 29.96 11.68 4.25
CA HIS A 574 30.16 12.16 5.62
C HIS A 574 28.89 12.78 6.21
N VAL A 575 27.77 12.71 5.50
CA VAL A 575 26.49 13.31 5.87
C VAL A 575 25.35 12.33 5.57
N ALA A 576 24.20 12.53 6.21
CA ALA A 576 22.95 11.82 5.94
C ALA A 576 21.87 12.78 5.43
N GLN A 577 20.84 12.22 4.78
CA GLN A 577 19.67 13.01 4.39
C GLN A 577 19.00 13.60 5.64
N GLY A 578 18.73 14.90 5.60
CA GLY A 578 18.17 15.66 6.72
C GLY A 578 19.21 16.34 7.61
N ASP A 579 20.51 16.07 7.44
CA ASP A 579 21.55 16.77 8.18
C ASP A 579 21.65 18.24 7.75
N ARG A 580 21.85 19.13 8.72
CA ARG A 580 22.21 20.52 8.46
C ARG A 580 23.73 20.65 8.32
N VAL A 581 24.18 21.28 7.24
CA VAL A 581 25.60 21.49 6.91
C VAL A 581 25.92 22.98 6.86
N VAL A 582 27.18 23.32 7.11
CA VAL A 582 27.71 24.69 6.95
C VAL A 582 28.51 24.81 5.67
N LYS A 583 28.50 25.99 5.03
CA LYS A 583 29.32 26.28 3.83
C LYS A 583 30.77 25.84 4.05
N GLY A 584 31.33 25.10 3.10
CA GLY A 584 32.69 24.56 3.17
C GLY A 584 32.85 23.26 3.96
N GLN A 585 31.78 22.68 4.51
CA GLN A 585 31.82 21.35 5.13
C GLN A 585 32.04 20.26 4.09
N LEU A 586 32.91 19.28 4.37
CA LEU A 586 33.11 18.11 3.52
C LEU A 586 31.85 17.22 3.52
N LEU A 587 31.34 16.91 2.34
CA LEU A 587 30.10 16.14 2.15
C LEU A 587 30.38 14.72 1.66
N ILE A 588 31.17 14.59 0.59
CA ILE A 588 31.46 13.31 -0.09
C ILE A 588 32.91 13.29 -0.53
N GLU A 589 33.59 12.18 -0.28
CA GLU A 589 34.88 11.82 -0.88
C GLU A 589 34.68 10.75 -1.96
N PHE A 590 35.42 10.84 -3.05
CA PHE A 590 35.35 9.88 -4.15
C PHE A 590 36.71 9.61 -4.80
N ASN A 591 36.94 8.37 -5.22
CA ASN A 591 38.20 7.98 -5.85
C ASN A 591 38.15 8.23 -7.37
N MET A 592 38.72 9.36 -7.80
CA MET A 592 38.73 9.80 -9.19
C MET A 592 39.40 8.79 -10.15
N ASP A 593 40.52 8.18 -9.74
CA ASP A 593 41.27 7.27 -10.60
C ASP A 593 40.49 5.99 -10.86
N GLU A 594 39.85 5.44 -9.82
CA GLU A 594 39.03 4.23 -9.96
C GLU A 594 37.74 4.48 -10.76
N ILE A 595 37.14 5.67 -10.64
CA ILE A 595 35.98 6.06 -11.45
C ILE A 595 36.37 6.18 -12.93
N LYS A 596 37.51 6.82 -13.23
CA LYS A 596 38.04 6.91 -14.61
C LYS A 596 38.43 5.55 -15.18
N LYS A 597 39.08 4.69 -14.39
CA LYS A 597 39.40 3.30 -14.78
C LYS A 597 38.14 2.48 -15.08
N ALA A 598 37.05 2.73 -14.37
CA ALA A 598 35.76 2.11 -14.62
C ALA A 598 35.03 2.65 -15.86
N GLY A 599 35.60 3.65 -16.55
CA GLY A 599 35.10 4.17 -17.82
C GLY A 599 34.14 5.36 -17.71
N TYR A 600 34.01 5.98 -16.54
CA TYR A 600 33.09 7.09 -16.31
C TYR A 600 33.81 8.44 -16.30
N GLU A 601 33.13 9.47 -16.84
CA GLU A 601 33.60 10.85 -16.82
C GLU A 601 33.28 11.53 -15.49
N LEU A 602 34.14 12.44 -15.03
CA LEU A 602 33.96 13.14 -13.76
C LEU A 602 33.34 14.54 -13.90
N SER A 603 32.96 14.93 -15.13
CA SER A 603 32.17 16.14 -15.36
C SER A 603 30.95 16.15 -14.44
N THR A 604 30.93 17.10 -13.51
CA THR A 604 29.99 17.15 -12.39
C THR A 604 29.12 18.39 -12.50
N PRO A 605 27.84 18.27 -12.91
CA PRO A 605 26.92 19.41 -12.90
C PRO A 605 26.56 19.83 -11.48
N VAL A 606 26.52 21.15 -11.29
CA VAL A 606 26.03 21.86 -10.11
C VAL A 606 24.89 22.77 -10.57
N VAL A 607 23.65 22.40 -10.24
CA VAL A 607 22.45 23.06 -10.79
C VAL A 607 21.48 23.51 -9.73
N ILE A 608 20.78 24.61 -10.00
CA ILE A 608 19.67 25.13 -9.22
C ILE A 608 18.38 24.53 -9.79
N THR A 609 17.84 23.56 -9.08
CA THR A 609 16.66 22.77 -9.48
C THR A 609 15.36 23.56 -9.42
N ASP A 610 15.33 24.68 -8.68
CA ASP A 610 14.22 25.61 -8.58
C ASP A 610 14.49 26.95 -9.27
N SER A 611 15.17 26.90 -10.43
CA SER A 611 15.63 28.08 -11.18
C SER A 611 14.53 29.08 -11.55
N GLU A 612 13.28 28.63 -11.67
CA GLU A 612 12.11 29.48 -11.97
C GLU A 612 11.77 30.50 -10.86
N ARG A 613 12.36 30.34 -9.67
CA ARG A 613 12.15 31.25 -8.52
C ARG A 613 13.01 32.50 -8.55
N TYR A 614 14.00 32.54 -9.45
CA TYR A 614 15.00 33.59 -9.51
C TYR A 614 14.81 34.40 -10.79
N THR A 615 14.92 35.72 -10.67
CA THR A 615 14.80 36.64 -11.81
C THR A 615 16.00 36.51 -12.74
N ASP A 616 17.19 36.29 -12.18
CA ASP A 616 18.39 35.95 -12.92
C ASP A 616 19.28 34.94 -12.16
N ILE A 617 19.99 34.12 -12.92
CA ILE A 617 21.02 33.19 -12.42
C ILE A 617 22.25 33.39 -13.28
N SER A 618 23.24 34.11 -12.75
CA SER A 618 24.52 34.29 -13.39
C SER A 618 25.51 33.24 -12.91
N THR A 619 26.24 32.63 -13.85
CA THR A 619 27.32 31.68 -13.57
C THR A 619 28.67 32.39 -13.71
N THR A 620 29.70 31.91 -13.01
CA THR A 620 31.06 32.44 -13.16
C THR A 620 31.57 32.33 -14.61
N GLU A 621 32.36 33.32 -15.04
CA GLU A 621 33.10 33.31 -16.32
C GLU A 621 34.53 32.75 -16.17
N GLU A 622 34.96 32.47 -14.94
CA GLU A 622 36.29 31.90 -14.65
C GLU A 622 36.42 30.48 -15.20
N GLU A 623 37.49 30.19 -15.95
CA GLU A 623 37.75 28.85 -16.50
C GLU A 623 38.13 27.82 -15.42
N GLN A 624 38.62 28.28 -14.27
CA GLN A 624 39.00 27.46 -13.12
C GLN A 624 38.50 28.07 -11.82
N VAL A 625 38.01 27.21 -10.93
CA VAL A 625 37.52 27.61 -9.60
C VAL A 625 38.19 26.76 -8.52
N LYS A 626 38.38 27.33 -7.34
CA LYS A 626 38.70 26.61 -6.10
C LYS A 626 37.43 26.39 -5.30
N TRP A 627 37.46 25.40 -4.41
CA TRP A 627 36.35 25.19 -3.48
C TRP A 627 36.15 26.47 -2.66
N GLY A 628 34.90 26.93 -2.54
CA GLY A 628 34.56 28.17 -1.84
C GLY A 628 34.50 29.45 -2.69
N ASP A 629 35.08 29.46 -3.90
CA ASP A 629 34.98 30.60 -4.84
C ASP A 629 33.52 30.80 -5.29
N PRO A 630 33.08 32.02 -5.65
CA PRO A 630 31.74 32.24 -6.21
C PRO A 630 31.55 31.45 -7.51
N LEU A 631 30.52 30.60 -7.55
CA LEU A 631 30.20 29.79 -8.73
C LEU A 631 28.96 30.32 -9.45
N MET A 632 27.93 30.66 -8.68
CA MET A 632 26.66 31.20 -9.20
C MET A 632 26.12 32.28 -8.28
N THR A 633 25.44 33.24 -8.87
CA THR A 633 24.76 34.31 -8.15
C THR A 633 23.28 34.31 -8.54
N LEU A 634 22.42 34.24 -7.54
CA LEU A 634 20.97 34.12 -7.67
C LEU A 634 20.32 35.44 -7.27
N ASP A 635 19.64 36.07 -8.21
CA ASP A 635 18.90 37.30 -7.98
C ASP A 635 17.41 36.98 -7.77
N VAL A 636 16.85 37.48 -6.67
CA VAL A 636 15.45 37.26 -6.26
C VAL A 636 14.57 38.39 -6.73
#